data_AF-A0A7Y3NUR0-F1
#
_entry.id   AF-A0A7Y3NUR0-F1
#
_cell.length_a   1.000
_cell.length_b   1.000
_cell.length_c   1.000
_cell.angle_alpha   90.00
_cell.angle_beta   90.00
_cell.angle_gamma   90.00
#
_symmetry.space_group_name_H-M   'P 1'
#
loop_
_entity.id
_entity.type
_entity.pdbx_description
1 polymer ?
#
loop_
_entity_poly.entity_id
_entity_poly.type
_entity_poly.pdbx_seq_one_letter_code
_entity_poly.pdbx_strand_id
1 'polypeptide(L)'
;MAKAGITSNERSWTIDVISEINTYSSKRRRAIHRAGGEHTISGGQALFPDVLLFGDPEGALVLQGWELKMPDTPVGDPDLLANAMAKAERLGLKSFLVWNVREAVLHCRTDEGHFLPSLQYGPIDITTRQDVSRGKEQWLGLLYKILADLNDFFEKRPQVGIALPDVLQDSLFAEFLTVFTPSYAASLDSARRKKSQFRAEVDIWWAANRQDHPELNATQALARGNILNWLNKFIFAHCLKPFRTEALQIDSITTETTVSQAQRVLGVITEKCDFMAVFQTMLGQEYVDPKTWRSLGDFNLLLANARLEAVAPPLLARTLAAVVDRARRKTAGQFATPLPLAELLARITVEDINGIILDPCCGTGTIIRTVYDWKCQEAIEPCDAVGQIWASDKFTFPLQLATMALANPAAIGVPLRIFCCDALELTAGRPIRLTDPNTGRPITAKLPAVDCIVSNLPFVRFETLGRPHAGGEKLGVNQAFEEPDLDSKSDLFAHLINSFPKVLRAGARVGVIVANSWMGTQWGLQFRRQLDRNFHLRSVIASASVRWFSPAAVVANILVLEQRDSQKASEEEETNFISISEPMEQWEQSSGGIKELASQIVLGKASSGNRLQIHSLAKRQTTELESLGLQWTALFADLGFIQIVKPFLIPAKAYFNINHGERRGWDDLFFPPSEAQIEPQFTRPVLKNSRQLRKLTATADAKAFCCSLSLDELGKQGCRAALKWIKRFEHQVNDVGRPLPDALHRPNCRWYEMKPSTMADLAISLNPDSRLCVFRLAERAFVNQRLIRFTVRSKTRVDMDLLHALMNSSLGMFFIEASGFGRGLGVLDLNATKLAKGFHILNPDNLDAPAAANVKHAFATLLQREADELPQELARADRQAFDACVAKAFGFSEAEPQIRSTLEFLYKMRKAARP
;
A
#
# COMPACT_ATOMS: atom_id res chain seq x y z
N MET A 1 46.17 -3.26 -61.44
CA MET A 1 45.14 -3.77 -60.51
C MET A 1 45.72 -3.78 -59.11
N ALA A 2 45.40 -2.78 -58.28
CA ALA A 2 45.79 -2.73 -56.88
C ALA A 2 44.69 -3.37 -56.02
N LYS A 3 45.04 -4.39 -55.24
CA LYS A 3 44.15 -5.01 -54.24
C LYS A 3 43.88 -3.99 -53.14
N ALA A 4 42.61 -3.59 -52.98
CA ALA A 4 42.16 -2.83 -51.82
C ALA A 4 42.29 -3.72 -50.56
N GLY A 5 43.11 -3.27 -49.60
CA GLY A 5 43.26 -3.93 -48.30
C GLY A 5 42.01 -3.70 -47.45
N ILE A 6 41.41 -4.78 -46.96
CA ILE A 6 40.31 -4.76 -45.99
C ILE A 6 40.92 -4.36 -44.62
N THR A 7 40.56 -3.19 -44.10
CA THR A 7 40.88 -2.78 -42.73
C THR A 7 39.98 -3.55 -41.75
N SER A 8 40.57 -4.40 -40.92
CA SER A 8 39.87 -5.15 -39.87
C SER A 8 39.33 -4.22 -38.79
N ASN A 9 38.03 -4.32 -38.51
CA ASN A 9 37.34 -3.57 -37.46
C ASN A 9 37.14 -4.46 -36.21
N GLU A 10 37.22 -3.89 -35.00
CA GLU A 10 37.14 -4.58 -33.69
C GLU A 10 35.91 -5.50 -33.57
N ARG A 11 34.78 -5.08 -34.15
CA ARG A 11 33.54 -5.85 -34.25
C ARG A 11 33.70 -7.14 -35.06
N SER A 12 34.40 -7.07 -36.20
CA SER A 12 34.63 -8.24 -37.06
C SER A 12 35.48 -9.29 -36.34
N TRP A 13 36.47 -8.85 -35.56
CA TRP A 13 37.31 -9.75 -34.77
C TRP A 13 36.51 -10.40 -33.62
N THR A 14 35.65 -9.63 -32.93
CA THR A 14 34.77 -10.16 -31.89
C THR A 14 33.86 -11.28 -32.42
N ILE A 15 33.26 -11.09 -33.60
CA ILE A 15 32.46 -12.13 -34.28
C ILE A 15 33.30 -13.39 -34.53
N ASP A 16 34.51 -13.23 -35.05
CA ASP A 16 35.42 -14.36 -35.31
C ASP A 16 35.73 -15.11 -34.01
N VAL A 17 36.03 -14.41 -32.90
CA VAL A 17 36.28 -15.00 -31.59
C VAL A 17 35.07 -15.83 -31.13
N ILE A 18 33.86 -15.29 -31.18
CA ILE A 18 32.64 -15.99 -30.75
C ILE A 18 32.38 -17.24 -31.60
N SER A 19 32.53 -17.12 -32.92
CA SER A 19 32.38 -18.25 -33.85
C SER A 19 33.37 -19.39 -33.52
N GLU A 20 34.61 -19.03 -33.19
CA GLU A 20 35.66 -19.99 -32.88
C GLU A 20 35.49 -20.61 -31.48
N ILE A 21 35.00 -19.85 -30.48
CA ILE A 21 34.63 -20.42 -29.18
C ILE A 21 33.53 -21.47 -29.34
N ASN A 22 32.48 -21.17 -30.13
CA ASN A 22 31.39 -22.12 -30.39
C ASN A 22 31.88 -23.36 -31.16
N THR A 23 32.78 -23.19 -32.12
CA THR A 23 33.42 -24.29 -32.86
C THR A 23 34.31 -25.15 -31.95
N TYR A 24 35.04 -24.53 -31.03
CA TYR A 24 35.88 -25.22 -30.05
C TYR A 24 35.05 -26.05 -29.06
N SER A 25 33.97 -25.44 -28.55
CA SER A 25 33.13 -25.99 -27.47
C SER A 25 32.24 -27.14 -27.97
N SER A 26 31.66 -27.01 -29.17
CA SER A 26 30.84 -28.06 -29.79
C SER A 26 31.57 -29.40 -29.96
N LYS A 27 32.90 -29.36 -30.14
CA LYS A 27 33.74 -30.56 -30.28
C LYS A 27 34.13 -31.20 -28.95
N ARG A 28 33.97 -30.51 -27.81
CA ARG A 28 34.63 -30.90 -26.55
C ARG A 28 33.73 -31.13 -25.33
N ARG A 29 32.45 -30.74 -25.36
CA ARG A 29 31.45 -31.00 -24.27
C ARG A 29 32.03 -30.86 -22.84
N ARG A 30 32.73 -29.74 -22.59
CA ARG A 30 33.29 -29.37 -21.29
C ARG A 30 32.41 -28.29 -20.63
N ALA A 31 32.85 -27.69 -19.52
CA ALA A 31 32.07 -26.69 -18.80
C ALA A 31 31.61 -25.49 -19.65
N ILE A 32 32.40 -25.01 -20.60
CA ILE A 32 31.98 -23.98 -21.56
C ILE A 32 31.28 -24.67 -22.72
N HIS A 33 29.99 -24.43 -22.85
CA HIS A 33 29.18 -25.02 -23.92
C HIS A 33 29.05 -24.08 -25.13
N ARG A 34 28.99 -22.76 -24.88
CA ARG A 34 28.68 -21.75 -25.90
C ARG A 34 29.24 -20.39 -25.52
N ALA A 35 29.46 -19.56 -26.53
CA ALA A 35 29.62 -18.11 -26.39
C ALA A 35 28.56 -17.36 -27.19
N GLY A 36 28.15 -16.21 -26.67
CA GLY A 36 27.30 -15.24 -27.37
C GLY A 36 27.75 -13.81 -27.04
N GLY A 37 27.19 -12.83 -27.75
CA GLY A 37 27.50 -11.41 -27.54
C GLY A 37 27.72 -10.65 -28.84
N GLU A 38 27.26 -9.41 -28.88
CA GLU A 38 27.68 -8.38 -29.84
C GLU A 38 27.10 -7.02 -29.36
N HIS A 39 27.61 -6.48 -28.26
CA HIS A 39 26.94 -5.39 -27.52
C HIS A 39 27.53 -3.98 -27.74
N THR A 40 28.35 -3.77 -28.77
CA THR A 40 29.05 -2.49 -28.93
C THR A 40 29.04 -2.01 -30.38
N ILE A 41 28.26 -0.96 -30.67
CA ILE A 41 28.47 -0.10 -31.84
C ILE A 41 28.97 1.27 -31.35
N SER A 42 30.04 1.72 -31.99
CA SER A 42 30.83 2.93 -31.75
C SER A 42 30.08 4.12 -31.14
N GLY A 43 30.49 4.52 -29.92
CA GLY A 43 30.24 5.85 -29.37
C GLY A 43 29.32 5.95 -28.14
N GLY A 44 28.99 4.84 -27.46
CA GLY A 44 28.17 4.83 -26.24
C GLY A 44 28.71 3.92 -25.13
N GLN A 45 28.30 4.17 -23.88
CA GLN A 45 28.65 3.38 -22.71
C GLN A 45 27.79 2.09 -22.67
N ALA A 46 28.33 0.98 -23.18
CA ALA A 46 27.62 -0.31 -23.24
C ALA A 46 27.48 -0.94 -21.85
N LEU A 47 26.27 -1.45 -21.53
CA LEU A 47 25.98 -2.06 -20.22
C LEU A 47 26.30 -3.56 -20.14
N PHE A 48 26.72 -4.19 -21.23
CA PHE A 48 26.99 -5.64 -21.26
C PHE A 48 28.40 -5.92 -21.81
N PRO A 49 29.04 -7.04 -21.40
CA PRO A 49 30.33 -7.48 -21.96
C PRO A 49 30.26 -7.74 -23.47
N ASP A 50 31.40 -7.67 -24.16
CA ASP A 50 31.49 -7.96 -25.59
C ASP A 50 31.21 -9.44 -25.91
N VAL A 51 31.68 -10.34 -25.04
CA VAL A 51 31.40 -11.79 -25.11
C VAL A 51 30.90 -12.29 -23.77
N LEU A 52 29.91 -13.20 -23.80
CA LEU A 52 29.41 -13.95 -22.65
C LEU A 52 29.62 -15.44 -22.90
N LEU A 53 30.19 -16.13 -21.92
CA LEU A 53 30.34 -17.58 -21.91
C LEU A 53 29.17 -18.23 -21.15
N PHE A 54 28.63 -19.30 -21.71
CA PHE A 54 27.50 -20.05 -21.16
C PHE A 54 27.91 -21.48 -20.81
N GLY A 55 27.41 -21.94 -19.66
CA GLY A 55 27.73 -23.25 -19.09
C GLY A 55 26.79 -24.37 -19.52
N ASP A 56 25.75 -24.03 -20.27
CA ASP A 56 24.71 -24.94 -20.73
C ASP A 56 24.37 -24.64 -22.21
N PRO A 57 23.94 -25.65 -22.98
CA PRO A 57 23.49 -25.46 -24.37
C PRO A 57 22.33 -24.46 -24.50
N GLU A 58 21.49 -24.36 -23.47
CA GLU A 58 20.29 -23.54 -23.41
C GLU A 58 20.59 -22.07 -23.09
N GLY A 59 21.78 -21.72 -22.59
CA GLY A 59 22.16 -20.34 -22.27
C GLY A 59 21.56 -19.79 -20.96
N ALA A 60 21.02 -20.66 -20.11
CA ALA A 60 20.43 -20.33 -18.83
C ALA A 60 21.48 -20.06 -17.73
N LEU A 61 22.72 -20.50 -17.90
CA LEU A 61 23.82 -20.38 -16.94
C LEU A 61 24.96 -19.54 -17.53
N VAL A 62 25.09 -18.29 -17.08
CA VAL A 62 26.17 -17.39 -17.49
C VAL A 62 27.40 -17.64 -16.62
N LEU A 63 28.53 -17.98 -17.25
CA LEU A 63 29.79 -18.30 -16.55
C LEU A 63 30.69 -17.08 -16.36
N GLN A 64 30.86 -16.27 -17.41
CA GLN A 64 31.85 -15.19 -17.45
C GLN A 64 31.58 -14.22 -18.60
N GLY A 65 31.96 -12.95 -18.41
CA GLY A 65 31.95 -11.91 -19.45
C GLY A 65 33.38 -11.53 -19.87
N TRP A 66 33.59 -11.29 -21.16
CA TRP A 66 34.85 -10.82 -21.72
C TRP A 66 34.69 -9.42 -22.30
N GLU A 67 35.69 -8.57 -22.06
CA GLU A 67 35.84 -7.27 -22.70
C GLU A 67 36.99 -7.34 -23.71
N LEU A 68 36.70 -7.06 -24.97
CA LEU A 68 37.62 -7.22 -26.08
C LEU A 68 38.09 -5.85 -26.57
N LYS A 69 39.40 -5.74 -26.83
CA LYS A 69 40.01 -4.55 -27.45
C LYS A 69 41.00 -4.94 -28.53
N MET A 70 41.33 -3.98 -29.38
CA MET A 70 42.42 -4.13 -30.34
C MET A 70 43.79 -3.91 -29.66
N PRO A 71 44.91 -4.34 -30.28
CA PRO A 71 46.25 -4.29 -29.66
C PRO A 71 46.74 -2.89 -29.23
N ASP A 72 46.11 -1.83 -29.74
CA ASP A 72 46.38 -0.43 -29.40
C ASP A 72 45.86 -0.02 -28.01
N THR A 73 45.06 -0.85 -27.34
CA THR A 73 44.61 -0.64 -25.96
C THR A 73 45.26 -1.66 -25.01
N PRO A 74 46.05 -1.26 -24.01
CA PRO A 74 46.61 -2.18 -23.02
C PRO A 74 45.52 -2.85 -22.17
N VAL A 75 45.71 -4.13 -21.79
CA VAL A 75 44.79 -4.81 -20.86
C VAL A 75 44.80 -4.21 -19.44
N GLY A 76 45.87 -3.50 -19.09
CA GLY A 76 46.01 -2.76 -17.82
C GLY A 76 45.41 -1.36 -17.84
N ASP A 77 44.74 -0.95 -18.92
CA ASP A 77 44.10 0.36 -19.01
C ASP A 77 43.05 0.53 -17.88
N PRO A 78 43.16 1.59 -17.06
CA PRO A 78 42.26 1.78 -15.90
C PRO A 78 40.79 1.89 -16.28
N ASP A 79 40.48 2.56 -17.40
CA ASP A 79 39.10 2.76 -17.84
C ASP A 79 38.51 1.45 -18.38
N LEU A 80 39.30 0.66 -19.10
CA LEU A 80 38.93 -0.67 -19.58
C LEU A 80 38.64 -1.62 -18.40
N LEU A 81 39.52 -1.66 -17.40
CA LEU A 81 39.35 -2.51 -16.21
C LEU A 81 38.14 -2.08 -15.38
N ALA A 82 37.95 -0.77 -15.16
CA ALA A 82 36.79 -0.26 -14.45
C ALA A 82 35.48 -0.60 -15.17
N ASN A 83 35.46 -0.49 -16.51
CA ASN A 83 34.30 -0.86 -17.32
C ASN A 83 34.00 -2.36 -17.28
N ALA A 84 35.01 -3.22 -17.45
CA ALA A 84 34.85 -4.67 -17.40
C ALA A 84 34.38 -5.15 -16.01
N MET A 85 34.94 -4.57 -14.95
CA MET A 85 34.53 -4.85 -13.56
C MET A 85 33.08 -4.44 -13.30
N ALA A 86 32.69 -3.22 -13.70
CA ALA A 86 31.31 -2.75 -13.53
C ALA A 86 30.30 -3.64 -14.29
N LYS A 87 30.64 -4.11 -15.48
CA LYS A 87 29.83 -5.07 -16.25
C LYS A 87 29.71 -6.43 -15.54
N ALA A 88 30.80 -6.93 -14.96
CA ALA A 88 30.79 -8.19 -14.21
C ALA A 88 29.93 -8.10 -12.94
N GLU A 89 30.09 -7.02 -12.16
CA GLU A 89 29.31 -6.77 -10.95
C GLU A 89 27.82 -6.63 -11.25
N ARG A 90 27.46 -5.91 -12.32
CA ARG A 90 26.08 -5.73 -12.78
C ARG A 90 25.37 -7.05 -13.08
N LEU A 91 26.09 -7.99 -13.69
CA LEU A 91 25.59 -9.33 -14.01
C LEU A 91 25.77 -10.33 -12.84
N GLY A 92 26.36 -9.89 -11.72
CA GLY A 92 26.67 -10.69 -10.55
C GLY A 92 27.87 -11.65 -10.72
N LEU A 93 28.54 -11.65 -11.86
CA LEU A 93 29.55 -12.64 -12.24
C LEU A 93 30.72 -12.69 -11.24
N LYS A 94 31.29 -13.88 -11.03
CA LYS A 94 32.44 -14.05 -10.12
C LYS A 94 33.80 -13.92 -10.82
N SER A 95 33.81 -13.73 -12.14
CA SER A 95 35.03 -13.49 -12.92
C SER A 95 34.74 -12.76 -14.23
N PHE A 96 35.76 -12.12 -14.79
CA PHE A 96 35.73 -11.54 -16.14
C PHE A 96 37.12 -11.65 -16.81
N LEU A 97 37.15 -11.60 -18.14
CA LEU A 97 38.37 -11.60 -18.94
C LEU A 97 38.51 -10.27 -19.68
N VAL A 98 39.71 -9.70 -19.71
CA VAL A 98 40.04 -8.59 -20.62
C VAL A 98 41.06 -9.10 -21.63
N TRP A 99 40.83 -8.88 -22.91
CA TRP A 99 41.73 -9.36 -23.97
C TRP A 99 41.91 -8.33 -25.09
N ASN A 100 43.14 -7.91 -25.34
CA ASN A 100 43.48 -6.96 -26.40
C ASN A 100 44.07 -7.61 -27.67
N VAL A 101 43.69 -8.85 -27.97
CA VAL A 101 44.33 -9.77 -28.94
C VAL A 101 45.73 -10.25 -28.51
N ARG A 102 46.62 -9.33 -28.12
CA ARG A 102 48.03 -9.61 -27.78
C ARG A 102 48.17 -10.39 -26.48
N GLU A 103 47.46 -9.97 -25.45
CA GLU A 103 47.52 -10.53 -24.11
C GLU A 103 46.14 -10.51 -23.46
N ALA A 104 45.86 -11.46 -22.58
CA ALA A 104 44.59 -11.53 -21.87
C ALA A 104 44.82 -11.69 -20.36
N VAL A 105 43.94 -11.11 -19.56
CA VAL A 105 43.99 -11.21 -18.10
C VAL A 105 42.63 -11.66 -17.57
N LEU A 106 42.65 -12.76 -16.82
CA LEU A 106 41.51 -13.26 -16.08
C LEU A 106 41.47 -12.59 -14.71
N HIS A 107 40.36 -11.95 -14.37
CA HIS A 107 40.11 -11.40 -13.05
C HIS A 107 39.07 -12.24 -12.31
N CYS A 108 39.37 -12.62 -11.07
CA CYS A 108 38.51 -13.43 -10.21
C CYS A 108 38.11 -12.65 -8.96
N ARG A 109 36.86 -12.82 -8.52
CA ARG A 109 36.34 -12.22 -7.29
C ARG A 109 36.89 -12.97 -6.07
N THR A 110 37.41 -12.24 -5.09
CA THR A 110 37.87 -12.75 -3.79
C THR A 110 36.70 -12.92 -2.82
N ASP A 111 36.95 -13.60 -1.70
CA ASP A 111 35.97 -13.74 -0.61
C ASP A 111 35.59 -12.38 0.02
N GLU A 112 36.52 -11.41 -0.04
CA GLU A 112 36.31 -10.01 0.37
C GLU A 112 35.50 -9.20 -0.66
N GLY A 113 35.18 -9.79 -1.81
CA GLY A 113 34.30 -9.21 -2.82
C GLY A 113 35.00 -8.42 -3.92
N HIS A 114 36.33 -8.29 -3.91
CA HIS A 114 37.12 -7.53 -4.89
C HIS A 114 37.59 -8.40 -6.06
N PHE A 115 37.77 -7.81 -7.25
CA PHE A 115 38.34 -8.52 -8.40
C PHE A 115 39.85 -8.35 -8.47
N LEU A 116 40.58 -9.47 -8.45
CA LEU A 116 42.04 -9.50 -8.59
C LEU A 116 42.47 -10.30 -9.83
N PRO A 117 43.56 -9.90 -10.50
CA PRO A 117 44.12 -10.67 -11.61
C PRO A 117 44.57 -12.06 -11.13
N SER A 118 44.06 -13.09 -11.78
CA SER A 118 44.27 -14.50 -11.42
C SER A 118 45.16 -15.24 -12.42
N LEU A 119 44.98 -15.03 -13.72
CA LEU A 119 45.79 -15.65 -14.77
C LEU A 119 46.09 -14.62 -15.87
N GLN A 120 47.27 -14.71 -16.45
CA GLN A 120 47.72 -13.86 -17.57
C GLN A 120 48.14 -14.74 -18.76
N TYR A 121 47.78 -14.30 -19.96
CA TYR A 121 47.99 -14.99 -21.22
C TYR A 121 48.72 -14.10 -22.21
N GLY A 122 49.63 -14.68 -23.00
CA GLY A 122 50.46 -13.94 -23.95
C GLY A 122 51.74 -13.39 -23.30
N PRO A 123 52.36 -12.34 -23.88
CA PRO A 123 51.97 -11.69 -25.12
C PRO A 123 52.28 -12.53 -26.37
N ILE A 124 51.47 -12.42 -27.43
CA ILE A 124 51.76 -12.94 -28.78
C ILE A 124 52.28 -11.83 -29.72
N ASP A 125 52.82 -12.20 -30.88
CA ASP A 125 53.45 -11.26 -31.82
C ASP A 125 52.43 -10.57 -32.75
N ILE A 126 51.45 -9.89 -32.13
CA ILE A 126 50.41 -9.08 -32.79
C ILE A 126 50.37 -7.74 -32.05
N THR A 127 50.84 -6.68 -32.70
CA THR A 127 50.98 -5.35 -32.06
C THR A 127 50.17 -4.26 -32.74
N THR A 128 49.74 -4.47 -33.99
CA THR A 128 48.91 -3.49 -34.71
C THR A 128 47.57 -4.08 -35.14
N ARG A 129 46.59 -3.22 -35.43
CA ARG A 129 45.28 -3.62 -35.96
C ARG A 129 45.37 -4.39 -37.28
N GLN A 130 46.38 -4.12 -38.10
CA GLN A 130 46.58 -4.82 -39.39
C GLN A 130 47.11 -6.25 -39.18
N ASP A 131 47.83 -6.48 -38.08
CA ASP A 131 48.39 -7.80 -37.76
C ASP A 131 47.32 -8.78 -37.30
N VAL A 132 46.20 -8.31 -36.72
CA VAL A 132 45.12 -9.16 -36.20
C VAL A 132 44.58 -10.13 -37.26
N SER A 133 44.36 -9.66 -38.49
CA SER A 133 43.88 -10.53 -39.58
C SER A 133 44.97 -11.45 -40.14
N ARG A 134 46.23 -11.02 -40.13
CA ARG A 134 47.37 -11.81 -40.64
C ARG A 134 47.83 -12.87 -39.64
N GLY A 135 47.74 -12.56 -38.35
CA GLY A 135 48.10 -13.41 -37.22
C GLY A 135 46.95 -14.27 -36.71
N LYS A 136 45.96 -14.61 -37.56
CA LYS A 136 44.77 -15.39 -37.15
C LYS A 136 45.12 -16.68 -36.43
N GLU A 137 46.10 -17.42 -36.95
CA GLU A 137 46.55 -18.68 -36.35
C GLU A 137 47.15 -18.48 -34.95
N GLN A 138 47.87 -17.37 -34.72
CA GLN A 138 48.50 -17.07 -33.44
C GLN A 138 47.46 -16.76 -32.36
N TRP A 139 46.51 -15.87 -32.64
CA TRP A 139 45.48 -15.52 -31.66
C TRP A 139 44.47 -16.67 -31.45
N LEU A 140 44.23 -17.52 -32.46
CA LEU A 140 43.49 -18.78 -32.27
C LEU A 140 44.19 -19.74 -31.31
N GLY A 141 45.52 -19.87 -31.43
CA GLY A 141 46.32 -20.65 -30.48
C GLY A 141 46.18 -20.14 -29.05
N LEU A 142 46.21 -18.81 -28.87
CA LEU A 142 45.98 -18.18 -27.57
C LEU A 142 44.55 -18.40 -27.05
N LEU A 143 43.54 -18.24 -27.92
CA LEU A 143 42.14 -18.51 -27.59
C LEU A 143 41.93 -19.93 -27.06
N TYR A 144 42.47 -20.93 -27.75
CA TYR A 144 42.32 -22.33 -27.35
C TYR A 144 43.02 -22.65 -26.04
N LYS A 145 44.13 -21.97 -25.73
CA LYS A 145 44.78 -22.05 -24.42
C LYS A 145 43.89 -21.44 -23.33
N ILE A 146 43.37 -20.23 -23.56
CA ILE A 146 42.45 -19.55 -22.63
C ILE A 146 41.22 -20.45 -22.36
N LEU A 147 40.59 -20.99 -23.40
CA LEU A 147 39.42 -21.85 -23.27
C LEU A 147 39.73 -23.16 -22.53
N ALA A 148 40.89 -23.77 -22.73
CA ALA A 148 41.29 -24.98 -22.01
C ALA A 148 41.39 -24.70 -20.50
N ASP A 149 42.10 -23.63 -20.12
CA ASP A 149 42.30 -23.24 -18.73
C ASP A 149 40.99 -22.80 -18.07
N LEU A 150 40.12 -22.08 -18.79
CA LEU A 150 38.81 -21.68 -18.27
C LEU A 150 37.87 -22.87 -18.09
N ASN A 151 37.88 -23.86 -18.99
CA ASN A 151 37.13 -25.10 -18.78
C ASN A 151 37.59 -25.80 -17.49
N ASP A 152 38.90 -25.95 -17.29
CA ASP A 152 39.45 -26.51 -16.04
C ASP A 152 39.05 -25.69 -14.81
N PHE A 153 39.03 -24.36 -14.93
CA PHE A 153 38.65 -23.44 -13.86
C PHE A 153 37.17 -23.62 -13.45
N PHE A 154 36.25 -23.71 -14.41
CA PHE A 154 34.82 -23.88 -14.12
C PHE A 154 34.48 -25.29 -13.64
N GLU A 155 35.13 -26.33 -14.17
CA GLU A 155 34.94 -27.72 -13.71
C GLU A 155 35.38 -27.92 -12.25
N LYS A 156 36.44 -27.24 -11.83
CA LYS A 156 36.90 -27.23 -10.41
C LYS A 156 36.01 -26.37 -9.50
N ARG A 157 35.18 -25.48 -10.08
CA ARG A 157 34.36 -24.50 -9.34
C ARG A 157 32.95 -24.38 -9.94
N PRO A 158 32.11 -25.42 -9.82
CA PRO A 158 30.78 -25.44 -10.44
C PRO A 158 29.83 -24.33 -9.95
N GLN A 159 30.08 -23.73 -8.79
CA GLN A 159 29.27 -22.62 -8.25
C GLN A 159 29.61 -21.23 -8.82
N VAL A 160 30.40 -21.14 -9.89
CA VAL A 160 30.83 -19.86 -10.48
C VAL A 160 29.79 -19.26 -11.43
N GLY A 161 28.95 -20.10 -12.04
CA GLY A 161 27.89 -19.63 -12.94
C GLY A 161 26.70 -19.00 -12.21
N ILE A 162 26.00 -18.11 -12.91
CA ILE A 162 24.77 -17.46 -12.43
C ILE A 162 23.62 -17.83 -13.37
N ALA A 163 22.51 -18.27 -12.79
CA ALA A 163 21.30 -18.56 -13.54
C ALA A 163 20.67 -17.25 -14.06
N LEU A 164 20.10 -17.27 -15.25
CA LEU A 164 19.50 -16.09 -15.88
C LEU A 164 18.47 -15.33 -15.00
N PRO A 165 17.58 -15.97 -14.21
CA PRO A 165 16.70 -15.24 -13.29
C PRO A 165 17.47 -14.40 -12.26
N ASP A 166 18.66 -14.87 -11.86
CA ASP A 166 19.55 -14.21 -10.92
C ASP A 166 20.41 -13.14 -11.62
N VAL A 167 20.72 -13.28 -12.91
CA VAL A 167 21.30 -12.18 -13.72
C VAL A 167 20.30 -11.03 -13.86
N LEU A 168 19.03 -11.38 -14.04
CA LEU A 168 17.92 -10.44 -14.05
C LEU A 168 17.60 -9.98 -12.63
N GLN A 169 18.56 -9.53 -11.82
CA GLN A 169 18.37 -9.04 -10.44
C GLN A 169 17.95 -7.56 -10.36
N ASP A 170 17.65 -7.08 -9.15
CA ASP A 170 17.22 -5.70 -8.89
C ASP A 170 18.28 -4.65 -9.26
N SER A 171 19.57 -5.03 -9.22
CA SER A 171 20.73 -4.20 -9.55
C SER A 171 20.69 -3.69 -10.99
N LEU A 172 20.52 -4.59 -11.97
CA LEU A 172 20.44 -4.25 -13.40
C LEU A 172 19.33 -3.23 -13.66
N PHE A 173 18.14 -3.46 -13.11
CA PHE A 173 17.00 -2.55 -13.29
C PHE A 173 17.21 -1.22 -12.58
N ALA A 174 17.79 -1.22 -11.37
CA ALA A 174 18.08 0.00 -10.64
C ALA A 174 19.06 0.86 -11.43
N GLU A 175 20.08 0.24 -12.03
CA GLU A 175 21.05 0.93 -12.85
C GLU A 175 20.44 1.48 -14.15
N PHE A 176 19.61 0.72 -14.86
CA PHE A 176 18.85 1.23 -16.01
C PHE A 176 18.07 2.50 -15.65
N LEU A 177 17.38 2.49 -14.51
CA LEU A 177 16.63 3.65 -14.05
C LEU A 177 17.56 4.82 -13.70
N THR A 178 18.64 4.58 -12.96
CA THR A 178 19.59 5.63 -12.55
C THR A 178 20.27 6.26 -13.76
N VAL A 179 20.73 5.46 -14.73
CA VAL A 179 21.50 5.93 -15.88
C VAL A 179 20.62 6.62 -16.94
N PHE A 180 19.43 6.08 -17.22
CA PHE A 180 18.64 6.51 -18.38
C PHE A 180 17.44 7.40 -18.06
N THR A 181 16.90 7.36 -16.84
CA THR A 181 15.74 8.22 -16.48
C THR A 181 16.01 9.71 -16.74
N PRO A 182 17.19 10.29 -16.40
CA PRO A 182 17.44 11.72 -16.64
C PRO A 182 17.42 12.09 -18.13
N SER A 183 18.07 11.28 -18.98
CA SER A 183 18.14 11.51 -20.43
C SER A 183 16.75 11.42 -21.08
N TYR A 184 16.01 10.38 -20.71
CA TYR A 184 14.68 10.17 -21.26
C TYR A 184 13.67 11.21 -20.76
N ALA A 185 13.72 11.60 -19.48
CA ALA A 185 12.89 12.68 -18.96
C ALA A 185 13.12 14.00 -19.71
N ALA A 186 14.37 14.33 -20.05
CA ALA A 186 14.69 15.52 -20.84
C ALA A 186 14.11 15.44 -22.27
N SER A 187 14.13 14.25 -22.90
CA SER A 187 13.50 14.02 -24.20
C SER A 187 11.97 14.20 -24.14
N LEU A 188 11.32 13.65 -23.11
CA LEU A 188 9.89 13.83 -22.87
C LEU A 188 9.54 15.30 -22.63
N ASP A 189 10.34 16.03 -21.85
CA ASP A 189 10.14 17.46 -21.61
C ASP A 189 10.27 18.29 -22.90
N SER A 190 11.24 17.94 -23.76
CA SER A 190 11.41 18.55 -25.07
C SER A 190 10.16 18.32 -25.96
N ALA A 191 9.65 17.09 -25.99
CA ALA A 191 8.43 16.75 -26.71
C ALA A 191 7.20 17.49 -26.16
N ARG A 192 7.07 17.57 -24.82
CA ARG A 192 5.99 18.26 -24.11
C ARG A 192 5.95 19.76 -24.41
N ARG A 193 7.12 20.39 -24.54
CA ARG A 193 7.24 21.80 -24.93
C ARG A 193 6.84 22.04 -26.39
N LYS A 194 7.17 21.10 -27.28
CA LYS A 194 6.93 21.22 -28.73
C LYS A 194 5.51 20.82 -29.18
N LYS A 195 4.88 19.85 -28.53
CA LYS A 195 3.59 19.27 -28.95
C LYS A 195 2.49 19.55 -27.91
N SER A 196 1.46 20.29 -28.30
CA SER A 196 0.33 20.65 -27.42
C SER A 196 -0.51 19.44 -26.98
N GLN A 197 -0.78 18.50 -27.90
CA GLN A 197 -1.54 17.29 -27.58
C GLN A 197 -0.81 16.43 -26.54
N PHE A 198 0.47 16.11 -26.78
CA PHE A 198 1.27 15.34 -25.83
C PHE A 198 1.38 16.04 -24.47
N ARG A 199 1.47 17.38 -24.44
CA ARG A 199 1.40 18.15 -23.20
C ARG A 199 0.11 17.90 -22.43
N ALA A 200 -1.03 17.97 -23.10
CA ALA A 200 -2.32 17.72 -22.48
C ALA A 200 -2.43 16.27 -21.96
N GLU A 201 -1.97 15.28 -22.73
CA GLU A 201 -1.95 13.86 -22.31
C GLU A 201 -1.08 13.66 -21.06
N VAL A 202 0.12 14.26 -21.02
CA VAL A 202 1.01 14.20 -19.86
C VAL A 202 0.41 14.92 -18.65
N ASP A 203 -0.24 16.08 -18.84
CA ASP A 203 -0.83 16.83 -17.75
C ASP A 203 -2.02 16.07 -17.13
N ILE A 204 -2.87 15.44 -17.96
CA ILE A 204 -3.97 14.55 -17.52
C ILE A 204 -3.40 13.33 -16.79
N TRP A 205 -2.41 12.66 -17.38
CA TRP A 205 -1.76 11.50 -16.76
C TRP A 205 -1.12 11.87 -15.42
N TRP A 206 -0.42 13.00 -15.34
CA TRP A 206 0.23 13.46 -14.12
C TRP A 206 -0.77 13.83 -13.03
N ALA A 207 -1.91 14.41 -13.40
CA ALA A 207 -2.96 14.71 -12.44
C ALA A 207 -3.49 13.46 -11.71
N ALA A 208 -3.56 12.32 -12.42
CA ALA A 208 -3.96 11.04 -11.85
C ALA A 208 -2.85 10.35 -11.05
N ASN A 209 -1.58 10.49 -11.46
CA ASN A 209 -0.46 9.69 -10.92
C ASN A 209 0.52 10.48 -10.02
N ARG A 210 0.36 11.80 -9.83
CA ARG A 210 1.33 12.62 -9.05
C ARG A 210 1.45 12.21 -7.58
N GLN A 211 0.37 11.69 -6.99
CA GLN A 211 0.39 11.22 -5.60
C GLN A 211 1.27 9.98 -5.46
N ASP A 212 1.46 9.25 -6.55
CA ASP A 212 2.23 8.02 -6.61
C ASP A 212 3.75 8.28 -6.73
N HIS A 213 4.12 9.54 -7.00
CA HIS A 213 5.48 9.97 -7.27
C HIS A 213 5.84 11.30 -6.58
N PRO A 214 5.81 11.38 -5.23
CA PRO A 214 5.94 12.64 -4.50
C PRO A 214 7.28 13.36 -4.70
N GLU A 215 8.32 12.61 -5.03
CA GLU A 215 9.69 13.13 -5.21
C GLU A 215 10.07 13.36 -6.68
N LEU A 216 9.19 13.03 -7.63
CA LEU A 216 9.47 13.14 -9.06
C LEU A 216 8.54 14.16 -9.72
N ASN A 217 8.96 14.66 -10.88
CA ASN A 217 8.06 15.37 -11.78
C ASN A 217 7.40 14.41 -12.79
N ALA A 218 6.45 14.94 -13.58
CA ALA A 218 5.69 14.17 -14.56
C ALA A 218 6.57 13.39 -15.56
N THR A 219 7.59 14.03 -16.12
CA THR A 219 8.45 13.44 -17.16
C THR A 219 9.43 12.42 -16.58
N GLN A 220 9.94 12.64 -15.37
CA GLN A 220 10.75 11.67 -14.63
C GLN A 220 9.94 10.41 -14.29
N ALA A 221 8.70 10.59 -13.80
CA ALA A 221 7.81 9.48 -13.49
C ALA A 221 7.46 8.67 -14.76
N LEU A 222 7.09 9.34 -15.85
CA LEU A 222 6.85 8.70 -17.15
C LEU A 222 8.08 7.96 -17.69
N ALA A 223 9.26 8.59 -17.66
CA ALA A 223 10.50 7.96 -18.11
C ALA A 223 10.79 6.67 -17.33
N ARG A 224 10.71 6.74 -16.00
CA ARG A 224 10.95 5.59 -15.12
C ARG A 224 9.94 4.46 -15.40
N GLY A 225 8.65 4.80 -15.53
CA GLY A 225 7.59 3.84 -15.86
C GLY A 225 7.78 3.20 -17.23
N ASN A 226 8.16 3.99 -18.25
CA ASN A 226 8.38 3.50 -19.60
C ASN A 226 9.61 2.59 -19.72
N ILE A 227 10.71 2.89 -19.00
CA ILE A 227 11.89 2.01 -18.96
C ILE A 227 11.50 0.65 -18.35
N LEU A 228 10.81 0.64 -17.21
CA LEU A 228 10.34 -0.59 -16.58
C LEU A 228 9.39 -1.38 -17.49
N ASN A 229 8.47 -0.68 -18.17
CA ASN A 229 7.56 -1.31 -19.11
C ASN A 229 8.31 -1.97 -20.29
N TRP A 230 9.32 -1.32 -20.87
CA TRP A 230 10.13 -1.93 -21.94
C TRP A 230 10.92 -3.16 -21.49
N LEU A 231 11.59 -3.07 -20.33
CA LEU A 231 12.33 -4.21 -19.77
C LEU A 231 11.40 -5.41 -19.54
N ASN A 232 10.22 -5.17 -18.95
CA ASN A 232 9.24 -6.23 -18.70
C ASN A 232 8.67 -6.81 -20.00
N LYS A 233 8.39 -5.99 -21.02
CA LYS A 233 7.94 -6.45 -22.34
C LYS A 233 8.95 -7.40 -22.99
N PHE A 234 10.24 -7.05 -22.97
CA PHE A 234 11.27 -7.90 -23.55
C PHE A 234 11.40 -9.22 -22.80
N ILE A 235 11.54 -9.20 -21.47
CA ILE A 235 11.64 -10.44 -20.69
C ILE A 235 10.41 -11.32 -20.94
N PHE A 236 9.21 -10.74 -20.90
CA PHE A 236 7.99 -11.47 -21.09
C PHE A 236 7.90 -12.08 -22.50
N ALA A 237 8.18 -11.31 -23.56
CA ALA A 237 8.19 -11.83 -24.93
C ALA A 237 9.17 -12.99 -25.11
N HIS A 238 10.38 -12.91 -24.55
CA HIS A 238 11.32 -14.03 -24.59
C HIS A 238 10.83 -15.23 -23.80
N CYS A 239 10.13 -15.01 -22.68
CA CYS A 239 9.51 -16.10 -21.91
C CYS A 239 8.35 -16.79 -22.64
N LEU A 240 7.76 -16.16 -23.67
CA LEU A 240 6.68 -16.76 -24.46
C LEU A 240 7.17 -17.67 -25.59
N LYS A 241 8.44 -17.57 -26.00
CA LYS A 241 8.97 -18.34 -27.13
C LYS A 241 8.80 -19.87 -27.03
N PRO A 242 8.98 -20.53 -25.87
CA PRO A 242 8.75 -21.97 -25.79
C PRO A 242 7.28 -22.36 -26.07
N PHE A 243 6.36 -21.39 -26.02
CA PHE A 243 4.92 -21.60 -26.05
C PHE A 243 4.25 -21.05 -27.31
N ARG A 244 4.85 -20.02 -27.92
CA ARG A 244 4.31 -19.32 -29.09
C ARG A 244 5.44 -19.02 -30.07
N THR A 245 5.40 -19.64 -31.23
CA THR A 245 6.40 -19.45 -32.29
C THR A 245 6.42 -18.00 -32.78
N GLU A 246 5.29 -17.30 -32.70
CA GLU A 246 5.15 -15.87 -32.96
C GLU A 246 6.10 -15.01 -32.12
N ALA A 247 6.33 -15.41 -30.87
CA ALA A 247 7.20 -14.68 -29.96
C ALA A 247 8.67 -14.71 -30.40
N LEU A 248 9.08 -15.64 -31.29
CA LEU A 248 10.42 -15.65 -31.89
C LEU A 248 10.74 -14.35 -32.67
N GLN A 249 9.72 -13.61 -33.13
CA GLN A 249 9.93 -12.34 -33.79
C GLN A 249 10.60 -11.28 -32.91
N ILE A 250 10.57 -11.45 -31.58
CA ILE A 250 11.26 -10.56 -30.65
C ILE A 250 12.77 -10.49 -30.92
N ASP A 251 13.36 -11.56 -31.48
CA ASP A 251 14.78 -11.63 -31.82
C ASP A 251 15.18 -10.68 -32.96
N SER A 252 14.21 -10.20 -33.72
CA SER A 252 14.45 -9.21 -34.77
C SER A 252 14.71 -7.80 -34.23
N ILE A 253 14.39 -7.52 -32.96
CA ILE A 253 14.61 -6.22 -32.35
C ILE A 253 16.08 -6.11 -31.93
N THR A 254 16.81 -5.27 -32.66
CA THR A 254 18.23 -4.95 -32.45
C THR A 254 18.42 -3.49 -32.06
N THR A 255 19.67 -3.09 -31.79
CA THR A 255 20.04 -1.68 -31.51
C THR A 255 19.71 -0.70 -32.64
N GLU A 256 19.63 -1.21 -33.88
CA GLU A 256 19.31 -0.43 -35.09
C GLU A 256 17.80 -0.37 -35.37
N THR A 257 17.01 -1.17 -34.67
CA THR A 257 15.55 -1.17 -34.83
C THR A 257 14.99 0.13 -34.27
N THR A 258 14.07 0.81 -34.96
CA THR A 258 13.40 1.99 -34.42
C THR A 258 12.31 1.60 -33.42
N VAL A 259 11.95 2.51 -32.51
CA VAL A 259 10.87 2.30 -31.51
C VAL A 259 9.57 1.88 -32.19
N SER A 260 9.20 2.53 -33.31
CA SER A 260 7.99 2.20 -34.07
C SER A 260 8.07 0.85 -34.78
N GLN A 261 9.26 0.38 -35.16
CA GLN A 261 9.43 -1.00 -35.67
C GLN A 261 9.29 -2.01 -34.54
N ALA A 262 9.92 -1.77 -33.39
CA ALA A 262 9.80 -2.63 -32.22
C ALA A 262 8.34 -2.72 -31.72
N GLN A 263 7.62 -1.61 -31.68
CA GLN A 263 6.19 -1.59 -31.36
C GLN A 263 5.35 -2.39 -32.36
N ARG A 264 5.72 -2.41 -33.65
CA ARG A 264 5.06 -3.27 -34.64
C ARG A 264 5.34 -4.75 -34.40
N VAL A 265 6.59 -5.12 -34.11
CA VAL A 265 6.97 -6.50 -33.77
C VAL A 265 6.17 -6.96 -32.54
N LEU A 266 6.17 -6.15 -31.48
CA LEU A 266 5.37 -6.43 -30.29
C LEU A 266 3.89 -6.49 -30.62
N GLY A 267 3.36 -5.58 -31.44
CA GLY A 267 1.98 -5.60 -31.90
C GLY A 267 1.59 -6.92 -32.55
N VAL A 268 2.43 -7.47 -33.42
CA VAL A 268 2.21 -8.78 -34.06
C VAL A 268 2.23 -9.93 -33.03
N ILE A 269 3.15 -9.90 -32.06
CA ILE A 269 3.18 -10.88 -30.96
C ILE A 269 1.89 -10.76 -30.14
N THR A 270 1.43 -9.54 -29.90
CA THR A 270 0.26 -9.24 -29.07
C THR A 270 -1.04 -9.67 -29.71
N GLU A 271 -1.23 -9.36 -30.99
CA GLU A 271 -2.36 -9.78 -31.82
C GLU A 271 -2.51 -11.29 -31.85
N LYS A 272 -1.50 -12.06 -31.43
CA LYS A 272 -1.51 -13.52 -31.52
C LYS A 272 -1.50 -14.26 -30.18
N CYS A 273 -1.26 -13.60 -29.05
CA CYS A 273 -0.92 -14.30 -27.80
C CYS A 273 -1.76 -13.94 -26.54
N ASP A 274 -2.86 -13.18 -26.60
CA ASP A 274 -3.67 -12.75 -25.42
C ASP A 274 -2.88 -12.04 -24.29
N PHE A 275 -1.85 -11.28 -24.68
CA PHE A 275 -1.06 -10.46 -23.75
C PHE A 275 -1.19 -8.96 -24.07
N MET A 276 -2.36 -8.56 -24.61
CA MET A 276 -2.68 -7.17 -24.96
C MET A 276 -2.37 -6.19 -23.84
N ALA A 277 -2.62 -6.57 -22.59
CA ALA A 277 -2.25 -5.74 -21.46
C ALA A 277 -0.74 -5.46 -21.47
N VAL A 278 0.12 -6.49 -21.52
CA VAL A 278 1.58 -6.37 -21.36
C VAL A 278 2.24 -5.55 -22.47
N PHE A 279 1.80 -5.73 -23.71
CA PHE A 279 2.47 -5.16 -24.87
C PHE A 279 1.92 -3.80 -25.34
N GLN A 280 0.84 -3.29 -24.74
CA GLN A 280 0.25 -1.97 -25.05
C GLN A 280 1.28 -0.84 -25.02
N THR A 281 1.19 0.07 -25.99
CA THR A 281 2.03 1.27 -26.05
C THR A 281 1.64 2.24 -24.93
N MET A 282 2.62 2.62 -24.10
CA MET A 282 2.41 3.57 -23.01
C MET A 282 2.65 5.01 -23.49
N LEU A 283 2.03 5.97 -22.80
CA LEU A 283 2.21 7.40 -23.06
C LEU A 283 3.70 7.78 -23.07
N GLY A 284 4.14 8.43 -24.14
CA GLY A 284 5.49 8.95 -24.28
C GLY A 284 6.56 7.92 -24.69
N GLN A 285 6.22 6.65 -24.94
CA GLN A 285 7.19 5.64 -25.41
C GLN A 285 7.86 6.00 -26.73
N GLU A 286 7.15 6.68 -27.62
CA GLU A 286 7.68 7.15 -28.91
C GLU A 286 8.79 8.21 -28.78
N TYR A 287 8.94 8.86 -27.62
CA TYR A 287 9.94 9.91 -27.38
C TYR A 287 11.18 9.41 -26.64
N VAL A 288 11.40 8.10 -26.55
CA VAL A 288 12.63 7.56 -25.94
C VAL A 288 13.86 8.06 -26.71
N ASP A 289 14.86 8.53 -25.96
CA ASP A 289 16.07 9.07 -26.57
C ASP A 289 16.96 7.96 -27.15
N PRO A 290 17.76 8.24 -28.19
CA PRO A 290 18.55 7.22 -28.86
C PRO A 290 19.52 6.46 -27.94
N LYS A 291 20.06 7.11 -26.90
CA LYS A 291 20.97 6.47 -25.94
C LYS A 291 20.21 5.40 -25.14
N THR A 292 19.09 5.77 -24.54
CA THR A 292 18.23 4.85 -23.78
C THR A 292 17.71 3.69 -24.65
N TRP A 293 17.29 3.99 -25.88
CA TRP A 293 16.74 2.98 -26.78
C TRP A 293 17.78 1.94 -27.21
N ARG A 294 19.02 2.35 -27.53
CA ARG A 294 20.09 1.40 -27.85
C ARG A 294 20.34 0.42 -26.71
N SER A 295 20.42 0.90 -25.47
CA SER A 295 20.62 0.03 -24.31
C SER A 295 19.45 -0.91 -24.03
N LEU A 296 18.21 -0.51 -24.34
CA LEU A 296 17.06 -1.40 -24.34
C LEU A 296 17.17 -2.47 -25.45
N GLY A 297 17.65 -2.11 -26.64
CA GLY A 297 17.97 -3.05 -27.72
C GLY A 297 19.06 -4.04 -27.34
N ASP A 298 20.13 -3.59 -26.69
CA ASP A 298 21.20 -4.45 -26.16
C ASP A 298 20.66 -5.46 -25.15
N PHE A 299 19.75 -5.01 -24.28
CA PHE A 299 19.09 -5.89 -23.32
C PHE A 299 18.22 -6.95 -24.02
N ASN A 300 17.50 -6.59 -25.09
CA ASN A 300 16.75 -7.58 -25.88
C ASN A 300 17.67 -8.61 -26.54
N LEU A 301 18.81 -8.18 -27.08
CA LEU A 301 19.80 -9.07 -27.67
C LEU A 301 20.43 -10.02 -26.64
N LEU A 302 20.66 -9.54 -25.42
CA LEU A 302 21.12 -10.40 -24.31
C LEU A 302 20.12 -11.53 -24.07
N LEU A 303 18.83 -11.21 -23.99
CA LEU A 303 17.77 -12.19 -23.78
C LEU A 303 17.65 -13.16 -24.96
N ALA A 304 17.79 -12.68 -26.20
CA ALA A 304 17.82 -13.53 -27.40
C ALA A 304 18.97 -14.54 -27.35
N ASN A 305 20.14 -14.09 -26.90
CA ASN A 305 21.32 -14.93 -26.76
C ASN A 305 21.22 -15.95 -25.62
N ALA A 306 20.42 -15.67 -24.60
CA ALA A 306 20.16 -16.58 -23.48
C ALA A 306 19.15 -17.70 -23.82
N ARG A 307 18.63 -17.75 -25.06
CA ARG A 307 17.72 -18.79 -25.61
C ARG A 307 16.70 -19.31 -24.60
N LEU A 308 15.94 -18.39 -24.02
CA LEU A 308 14.89 -18.67 -23.04
C LEU A 308 13.88 -19.74 -23.50
N GLU A 309 13.72 -19.95 -24.81
CA GLU A 309 12.93 -21.04 -25.40
C GLU A 309 13.41 -22.46 -25.05
N ALA A 310 14.69 -22.63 -24.75
CA ALA A 310 15.28 -23.93 -24.45
C ALA A 310 15.29 -24.25 -22.95
N VAL A 311 14.90 -23.28 -22.11
CA VAL A 311 14.93 -23.37 -20.65
C VAL A 311 13.80 -24.26 -20.11
N ALA A 312 14.11 -25.09 -19.12
CA ALA A 312 13.13 -25.95 -18.46
C ALA A 312 11.95 -25.14 -17.85
N PRO A 313 10.69 -25.61 -17.99
CA PRO A 313 9.50 -24.87 -17.53
C PRO A 313 9.54 -24.34 -16.08
N PRO A 314 10.11 -25.05 -15.09
CA PRO A 314 10.21 -24.53 -13.72
C PRO A 314 11.11 -23.29 -13.59
N LEU A 315 12.20 -23.23 -14.36
CA LEU A 315 13.12 -22.09 -14.34
C LEU A 315 12.47 -20.87 -15.00
N LEU A 316 11.68 -21.09 -16.06
CA LEU A 316 10.91 -20.04 -16.73
C LEU A 316 9.81 -19.45 -15.83
N ALA A 317 9.08 -20.30 -15.11
CA ALA A 317 8.11 -19.86 -14.11
C ALA A 317 8.76 -19.01 -13.00
N ARG A 318 9.97 -19.40 -12.55
CA ARG A 318 10.77 -18.61 -11.61
C ARG A 318 11.19 -17.26 -12.18
N THR A 319 11.56 -17.17 -13.46
CA THR A 319 11.87 -15.90 -14.13
C THR A 319 10.66 -14.97 -14.14
N LEU A 320 9.49 -15.48 -14.55
CA LEU A 320 8.25 -14.69 -14.58
C LEU A 320 7.86 -14.20 -13.18
N ALA A 321 7.93 -15.08 -12.17
CA ALA A 321 7.66 -14.73 -10.78
C ALA A 321 8.63 -13.65 -10.27
N ALA A 322 9.93 -13.77 -10.54
CA ALA A 322 10.94 -12.78 -10.13
C ALA A 322 10.70 -11.40 -10.77
N VAL A 323 10.29 -11.35 -12.04
CA VAL A 323 9.94 -10.10 -12.73
C VAL A 323 8.70 -9.47 -12.11
N VAL A 324 7.66 -10.26 -11.86
CA VAL A 324 6.42 -9.81 -11.22
C VAL A 324 6.69 -9.30 -9.81
N ASP A 325 7.43 -10.04 -8.99
CA ASP A 325 7.77 -9.66 -7.62
C ASP A 325 8.65 -8.41 -7.56
N ARG A 326 9.56 -8.23 -8.53
CA ARG A 326 10.32 -6.98 -8.67
C ARG A 326 9.44 -5.82 -9.07
N ALA A 327 8.61 -5.99 -10.11
CA ALA A 327 7.71 -4.95 -10.56
C ALA A 327 6.82 -4.51 -9.39
N ARG A 328 6.25 -5.49 -8.66
CA ARG A 328 5.52 -5.31 -7.40
C ARG A 328 6.32 -4.51 -6.38
N ARG A 329 7.57 -4.90 -6.06
CA ARG A 329 8.46 -4.21 -5.11
C ARG A 329 8.84 -2.78 -5.54
N LYS A 330 8.94 -2.48 -6.84
CA LYS A 330 9.21 -1.12 -7.34
C LYS A 330 7.95 -0.24 -7.44
N THR A 331 6.77 -0.85 -7.55
CA THR A 331 5.46 -0.21 -7.25
C THR A 331 5.09 -0.29 -5.76
N ALA A 332 5.90 -0.92 -4.91
CA ALA A 332 5.61 -1.12 -3.48
C ALA A 332 5.89 0.17 -2.70
N GLY A 333 5.11 1.18 -3.02
CA GLY A 333 4.74 2.24 -2.10
C GLY A 333 3.23 2.30 -1.88
N GLN A 334 2.43 1.47 -2.58
CA GLN A 334 1.02 1.84 -2.76
C GLN A 334 -0.05 0.74 -2.63
N PHE A 335 -0.06 -0.43 -3.28
CA PHE A 335 -1.28 -1.28 -3.19
C PHE A 335 -1.10 -2.81 -3.32
N ALA A 336 0.12 -3.37 -3.23
CA ALA A 336 0.29 -4.83 -3.29
C ALA A 336 -0.12 -5.49 -1.97
N THR A 337 -1.04 -6.45 -2.04
CA THR A 337 -1.46 -7.26 -0.89
C THR A 337 -0.33 -8.21 -0.49
N PRO A 338 0.13 -8.23 0.78
CA PRO A 338 1.12 -9.20 1.23
C PRO A 338 0.65 -10.65 0.98
N LEU A 339 1.56 -11.53 0.57
CA LEU A 339 1.23 -12.93 0.24
C LEU A 339 0.51 -13.66 1.39
N PRO A 340 0.98 -13.60 2.65
CA PRO A 340 0.29 -14.27 3.76
C PRO A 340 -1.15 -13.78 3.95
N LEU A 341 -1.38 -12.48 3.73
CA LEU A 341 -2.71 -11.88 3.84
C LEU A 341 -3.62 -12.28 2.67
N ALA A 342 -3.08 -12.36 1.45
CA ALA A 342 -3.82 -12.83 0.28
C ALA A 342 -4.25 -14.30 0.45
N GLU A 343 -3.38 -15.14 1.00
CA GLU A 343 -3.70 -16.55 1.29
C GLU A 343 -4.77 -16.68 2.37
N LEU A 344 -4.60 -15.96 3.49
CA LEU A 344 -5.60 -15.94 4.54
C LEU A 344 -6.96 -15.50 3.97
N LEU A 345 -7.01 -14.39 3.24
CA LEU A 345 -8.23 -13.84 2.64
C LEU A 345 -8.91 -14.85 1.71
N ALA A 346 -8.15 -15.51 0.84
CA ALA A 346 -8.70 -16.53 -0.07
C ALA A 346 -9.29 -17.71 0.72
N ARG A 347 -8.53 -18.27 1.67
CA ARG A 347 -8.93 -19.48 2.42
C ARG A 347 -10.15 -19.28 3.32
N ILE A 348 -10.34 -18.09 3.89
CA ILE A 348 -11.50 -17.81 4.75
C ILE A 348 -12.77 -17.45 3.96
N THR A 349 -12.62 -17.11 2.68
CA THR A 349 -13.72 -16.60 1.85
C THR A 349 -14.24 -17.65 0.88
N VAL A 350 -13.36 -18.35 0.17
CA VAL A 350 -13.75 -19.33 -0.85
C VAL A 350 -14.29 -20.57 -0.16
N GLU A 351 -15.57 -20.86 -0.40
CA GLU A 351 -16.26 -22.02 0.17
C GLU A 351 -16.12 -23.27 -0.72
N ASP A 352 -16.35 -23.10 -2.02
CA ASP A 352 -16.12 -24.14 -3.02
C ASP A 352 -14.90 -23.77 -3.86
N ILE A 353 -13.81 -24.53 -3.70
CA ILE A 353 -12.58 -24.32 -4.44
C ILE A 353 -12.73 -24.58 -5.94
N ASN A 354 -13.78 -25.27 -6.39
CA ASN A 354 -14.12 -25.43 -7.82
C ASN A 354 -14.94 -24.26 -8.37
N GLY A 355 -15.40 -23.35 -7.51
CA GLY A 355 -16.17 -22.19 -7.89
C GLY A 355 -15.39 -21.17 -8.74
N ILE A 356 -16.14 -20.36 -9.46
CA ILE A 356 -15.70 -19.19 -10.21
C ILE A 356 -15.42 -18.05 -9.24
N ILE A 357 -14.18 -17.53 -9.28
CA ILE A 357 -13.69 -16.51 -8.37
C ILE A 357 -13.40 -15.24 -9.15
N LEU A 358 -13.82 -14.09 -8.62
CA LEU A 358 -13.59 -12.77 -9.19
C LEU A 358 -12.78 -11.88 -8.25
N ASP A 359 -11.73 -11.26 -8.78
CA ASP A 359 -11.07 -10.11 -8.14
C ASP A 359 -11.32 -8.84 -8.98
N PRO A 360 -12.28 -7.98 -8.61
CA PRO A 360 -12.67 -6.82 -9.40
C PRO A 360 -11.71 -5.62 -9.27
N CYS A 361 -10.73 -5.70 -8.35
CA CYS A 361 -9.69 -4.69 -8.11
C CYS A 361 -8.34 -5.39 -7.98
N CYS A 362 -7.98 -6.19 -8.98
CA CYS A 362 -6.92 -7.19 -8.84
C CYS A 362 -5.52 -6.61 -8.69
N GLY A 363 -5.31 -5.34 -9.04
CA GLY A 363 -4.01 -4.70 -9.01
C GLY A 363 -2.99 -5.54 -9.78
N THR A 364 -1.89 -5.90 -9.10
CA THR A 364 -0.80 -6.72 -9.66
C THR A 364 -1.08 -8.23 -9.63
N GLY A 365 -2.30 -8.64 -9.31
CA GLY A 365 -2.77 -10.03 -9.37
C GLY A 365 -2.23 -10.93 -8.25
N THR A 366 -1.98 -10.39 -7.05
CA THR A 366 -1.47 -11.21 -5.93
C THR A 366 -2.52 -12.21 -5.45
N ILE A 367 -3.75 -11.74 -5.21
CA ILE A 367 -4.85 -12.58 -4.72
C ILE A 367 -5.23 -13.66 -5.74
N ILE A 368 -5.42 -13.30 -7.01
CA ILE A 368 -5.73 -14.28 -8.06
C ILE A 368 -4.63 -15.33 -8.23
N ARG A 369 -3.36 -14.96 -8.04
CA ARG A 369 -2.26 -15.91 -8.08
C ARG A 369 -2.33 -16.89 -6.91
N THR A 370 -2.57 -16.39 -5.71
CA THR A 370 -2.75 -17.24 -4.52
C THR A 370 -3.91 -18.20 -4.67
N VAL A 371 -5.04 -17.74 -5.22
CA VAL A 371 -6.19 -18.59 -5.54
C VAL A 371 -5.83 -19.66 -6.56
N TYR A 372 -5.12 -19.30 -7.64
CA TYR A 372 -4.65 -20.26 -8.65
C TYR A 372 -3.74 -21.34 -8.05
N ASP A 373 -2.75 -20.95 -7.26
CA ASP A 373 -1.81 -21.89 -6.64
C ASP A 373 -2.55 -22.83 -5.67
N TRP A 374 -3.51 -22.30 -4.89
CA TRP A 374 -4.32 -23.13 -4.00
C TRP A 374 -5.22 -24.11 -4.77
N LYS A 375 -5.89 -23.69 -5.85
CA LYS A 375 -6.66 -24.59 -6.72
C LYS A 375 -5.78 -25.75 -7.23
N CYS A 376 -4.57 -25.47 -7.69
CA CYS A 376 -3.63 -26.49 -8.16
C CYS A 376 -3.16 -27.43 -7.03
N GLN A 377 -2.96 -26.91 -5.82
CA GLN A 377 -2.61 -27.72 -4.64
C GLN A 377 -3.72 -28.71 -4.26
N GLU A 378 -4.99 -28.34 -4.49
CA GLU A 378 -6.16 -29.21 -4.29
C GLU A 378 -6.48 -30.06 -5.53
N ALA A 379 -5.49 -30.31 -6.39
CA ALA A 379 -5.56 -31.16 -7.58
C ALA A 379 -6.57 -30.72 -8.66
N ILE A 380 -6.89 -29.43 -8.74
CA ILE A 380 -7.58 -28.86 -9.92
C ILE A 380 -6.56 -28.69 -11.03
N GLU A 381 -6.90 -29.17 -12.24
CA GLU A 381 -6.04 -29.06 -13.41
C GLU A 381 -5.73 -27.59 -13.73
N PRO A 382 -4.47 -27.24 -14.09
CA PRO A 382 -4.05 -25.86 -14.37
C PRO A 382 -4.97 -25.10 -15.33
N CYS A 383 -5.42 -25.76 -16.40
CA CYS A 383 -6.35 -25.19 -17.38
C CYS A 383 -7.71 -24.82 -16.76
N ASP A 384 -8.25 -25.67 -15.90
CA ASP A 384 -9.52 -25.44 -15.21
C ASP A 384 -9.37 -24.37 -14.12
N ALA A 385 -8.24 -24.35 -13.41
CA ALA A 385 -7.94 -23.34 -12.41
C ALA A 385 -7.89 -21.92 -13.03
N VAL A 386 -7.15 -21.73 -14.13
CA VAL A 386 -7.22 -20.49 -14.93
C VAL A 386 -8.63 -20.28 -15.48
N GLY A 387 -9.28 -21.37 -15.91
CA GLY A 387 -10.66 -21.50 -16.34
C GLY A 387 -11.73 -20.97 -15.37
N GLN A 388 -11.41 -20.81 -14.08
CA GLN A 388 -12.35 -20.42 -13.05
C GLN A 388 -12.01 -19.06 -12.40
N ILE A 389 -10.93 -18.41 -12.82
CA ILE A 389 -10.49 -17.13 -12.25
C ILE A 389 -10.80 -16.00 -13.23
N TRP A 390 -11.50 -14.98 -12.73
CA TRP A 390 -11.75 -13.72 -13.40
C TRP A 390 -11.10 -12.58 -12.61
N ALA A 391 -10.51 -11.62 -13.32
CA ALA A 391 -9.92 -10.44 -12.68
C ALA A 391 -10.12 -9.19 -13.52
N SER A 392 -10.32 -8.07 -12.83
CA SER A 392 -10.34 -6.76 -13.47
C SER A 392 -9.66 -5.70 -12.63
N ASP A 393 -9.25 -4.63 -13.30
CA ASP A 393 -8.78 -3.41 -12.67
C ASP A 393 -9.15 -2.23 -13.56
N LYS A 394 -9.23 -1.04 -12.96
CA LYS A 394 -9.47 0.20 -13.67
C LYS A 394 -8.23 0.63 -14.47
N PHE A 395 -7.05 0.26 -14.01
CA PHE A 395 -5.79 0.67 -14.59
C PHE A 395 -5.16 -0.45 -15.41
N THR A 396 -4.68 -0.12 -16.61
CA THR A 396 -4.07 -1.10 -17.52
C THR A 396 -2.70 -1.59 -17.05
N PHE A 397 -1.92 -0.74 -16.37
CA PHE A 397 -0.57 -1.11 -15.93
C PHE A 397 -0.53 -2.25 -14.90
N PRO A 398 -1.31 -2.22 -13.79
CA PRO A 398 -1.40 -3.35 -12.88
C PRO A 398 -1.87 -4.65 -13.56
N LEU A 399 -2.80 -4.56 -14.53
CA LEU A 399 -3.28 -5.71 -15.28
C LEU A 399 -2.19 -6.42 -16.08
N GLN A 400 -1.17 -5.69 -16.56
CA GLN A 400 0.01 -6.31 -17.20
C GLN A 400 0.68 -7.28 -16.24
N LEU A 401 0.90 -6.83 -14.99
CA LEU A 401 1.54 -7.62 -13.95
C LEU A 401 0.64 -8.76 -13.46
N ALA A 402 -0.68 -8.53 -13.36
CA ALA A 402 -1.63 -9.60 -13.03
C ALA A 402 -1.64 -10.70 -14.10
N THR A 403 -1.59 -10.32 -15.38
CA THR A 403 -1.51 -11.25 -16.51
C THR A 403 -0.24 -12.09 -16.42
N MET A 404 0.91 -11.46 -16.16
CA MET A 404 2.18 -12.16 -15.95
C MET A 404 2.16 -13.06 -14.71
N ALA A 405 1.49 -12.65 -13.63
CA ALA A 405 1.39 -13.42 -12.41
C ALA A 405 0.62 -14.73 -12.61
N LEU A 406 -0.48 -14.66 -13.38
CA LEU A 406 -1.36 -15.80 -13.64
C LEU A 406 -0.89 -16.67 -14.83
N ALA A 407 -0.04 -16.14 -15.71
CA ALA A 407 0.52 -16.88 -16.83
C ALA A 407 1.28 -18.13 -16.34
N ASN A 408 0.79 -19.31 -16.73
CA ASN A 408 1.40 -20.59 -16.38
C ASN A 408 1.64 -21.44 -17.63
N PRO A 409 2.87 -21.96 -17.84
CA PRO A 409 3.17 -22.92 -18.91
C PRO A 409 2.23 -24.14 -18.99
N ALA A 410 1.68 -24.60 -17.87
CA ALA A 410 0.80 -25.76 -17.84
C ALA A 410 -0.65 -25.45 -18.29
N ALA A 411 -1.03 -24.16 -18.39
CA ALA A 411 -2.38 -23.72 -18.75
C ALA A 411 -2.43 -23.00 -20.11
N ILE A 412 -1.45 -23.28 -20.99
CA ILE A 412 -1.35 -22.64 -22.29
C ILE A 412 -2.55 -23.01 -23.17
N GLY A 413 -3.11 -22.00 -23.83
CA GLY A 413 -4.23 -22.17 -24.76
C GLY A 413 -5.60 -21.92 -24.15
N VAL A 414 -5.67 -21.65 -22.85
CA VAL A 414 -6.86 -21.13 -22.17
C VAL A 414 -6.77 -19.59 -22.11
N PRO A 415 -7.80 -18.84 -22.56
CA PRO A 415 -7.81 -17.38 -22.46
C PRO A 415 -7.70 -16.91 -21.01
N LEU A 416 -6.85 -15.92 -20.75
CA LEU A 416 -6.74 -15.32 -19.42
C LEU A 416 -7.88 -14.32 -19.25
N ARG A 417 -8.73 -14.52 -18.24
CA ARG A 417 -9.91 -13.66 -18.02
C ARG A 417 -9.59 -12.43 -17.19
N ILE A 418 -8.58 -11.69 -17.65
CA ILE A 418 -8.06 -10.47 -17.04
C ILE A 418 -8.38 -9.31 -17.96
N PHE A 419 -9.14 -8.31 -17.49
CA PHE A 419 -9.67 -7.25 -18.35
C PHE A 419 -9.75 -5.88 -17.65
N CYS A 420 -9.70 -4.81 -18.44
CA CYS A 420 -9.82 -3.44 -17.93
C CYS A 420 -11.29 -3.06 -17.79
N CYS A 421 -11.73 -2.75 -16.57
CA CYS A 421 -13.11 -2.37 -16.27
C CYS A 421 -13.18 -1.59 -14.95
N ASP A 422 -14.05 -0.58 -14.88
CA ASP A 422 -14.43 0.00 -13.59
C ASP A 422 -15.30 -1.02 -12.84
N ALA A 423 -14.90 -1.35 -11.62
CA ALA A 423 -15.57 -2.37 -10.82
C ALA A 423 -17.04 -2.03 -10.49
N LEU A 424 -17.42 -0.74 -10.51
CA LEU A 424 -18.81 -0.30 -10.32
C LEU A 424 -19.73 -0.69 -11.49
N GLU A 425 -19.17 -0.97 -12.67
CA GLU A 425 -19.95 -1.31 -13.88
C GLU A 425 -20.10 -2.83 -14.11
N LEU A 426 -19.54 -3.66 -13.23
CA LEU A 426 -19.60 -5.11 -13.37
C LEU A 426 -21.02 -5.63 -13.15
N THR A 427 -21.47 -6.46 -14.08
CA THR A 427 -22.80 -7.11 -14.06
C THR A 427 -22.66 -8.50 -14.67
N ALA A 428 -23.36 -9.49 -14.11
CA ALA A 428 -23.42 -10.83 -14.70
C ALA A 428 -24.01 -10.74 -16.12
N GLY A 429 -23.43 -11.49 -17.05
CA GLY A 429 -23.76 -11.49 -18.47
C GLY A 429 -23.07 -10.40 -19.30
N ARG A 430 -22.33 -9.45 -18.68
CA ARG A 430 -21.60 -8.40 -19.42
C ARG A 430 -20.66 -9.03 -20.45
N PRO A 431 -20.69 -8.59 -21.72
CA PRO A 431 -19.75 -9.05 -22.73
C PRO A 431 -18.36 -8.46 -22.44
N ILE A 432 -17.40 -9.35 -22.19
CA ILE A 432 -16.00 -9.03 -21.97
C ILE A 432 -15.21 -9.43 -23.22
N ARG A 433 -14.47 -8.48 -23.77
CA ARG A 433 -13.55 -8.73 -24.88
C ARG A 433 -12.26 -9.31 -24.31
N LEU A 434 -11.94 -10.53 -24.72
CA LEU A 434 -10.69 -11.23 -24.43
C LEU A 434 -10.01 -11.55 -25.77
N THR A 435 -8.81 -12.12 -25.73
CA THR A 435 -8.14 -12.62 -26.94
C THR A 435 -8.06 -14.13 -26.85
N ASP A 436 -8.30 -14.82 -27.97
CA ASP A 436 -8.01 -16.24 -28.04
C ASP A 436 -6.49 -16.44 -28.06
N PRO A 437 -5.91 -17.15 -27.08
CA PRO A 437 -4.47 -17.32 -27.01
C PRO A 437 -3.94 -18.18 -28.16
N ASN A 438 -4.77 -19.00 -28.82
CA ASN A 438 -4.35 -19.90 -29.90
C ASN A 438 -4.45 -19.27 -31.28
N THR A 439 -5.43 -18.40 -31.49
CA THR A 439 -5.67 -17.78 -32.81
C THR A 439 -5.33 -16.29 -32.86
N GLY A 440 -5.15 -15.65 -31.70
CA GLY A 440 -4.96 -14.21 -31.61
C GLY A 440 -6.21 -13.37 -31.82
N ARG A 441 -7.33 -13.99 -32.18
CA ARG A 441 -8.53 -13.25 -32.55
C ARG A 441 -9.25 -12.76 -31.30
N PRO A 442 -9.88 -11.58 -31.34
CA PRO A 442 -10.73 -11.13 -30.25
C PRO A 442 -11.89 -12.11 -30.08
N ILE A 443 -12.08 -12.59 -28.87
CA ILE A 443 -13.23 -13.39 -28.46
C ILE A 443 -14.05 -12.58 -27.47
N THR A 444 -15.35 -12.86 -27.41
CA THR A 444 -16.23 -12.25 -26.42
C THR A 444 -16.70 -13.34 -25.47
N ALA A 445 -16.31 -13.23 -24.21
CA ALA A 445 -16.81 -14.08 -23.13
C ALA A 445 -17.84 -13.29 -22.32
N LYS A 446 -18.91 -13.94 -21.86
CA LYS A 446 -19.85 -13.30 -20.92
C LYS A 446 -19.32 -13.50 -19.51
N LEU A 447 -19.25 -12.45 -18.71
CA LEU A 447 -18.94 -12.54 -17.29
C LEU A 447 -20.02 -13.40 -16.60
N PRO A 448 -19.70 -14.58 -16.06
CA PRO A 448 -20.69 -15.41 -15.37
C PRO A 448 -21.13 -14.74 -14.06
N ALA A 449 -22.23 -15.23 -13.49
CA ALA A 449 -22.45 -15.02 -12.07
C ALA A 449 -21.37 -15.79 -11.30
N VAL A 450 -20.71 -15.13 -10.34
CA VAL A 450 -19.52 -15.67 -9.68
C VAL A 450 -19.84 -16.22 -8.30
N ASP A 451 -19.13 -17.27 -7.91
CA ASP A 451 -19.31 -17.99 -6.65
C ASP A 451 -18.65 -17.27 -5.47
N CYS A 452 -17.60 -16.49 -5.77
CA CYS A 452 -16.85 -15.76 -4.76
C CYS A 452 -16.21 -14.49 -5.32
N ILE A 453 -16.21 -13.40 -4.54
CA ILE A 453 -15.34 -12.24 -4.76
C ILE A 453 -14.24 -12.24 -3.70
N VAL A 454 -12.99 -12.07 -4.11
CA VAL A 454 -11.84 -11.96 -3.20
C VAL A 454 -10.98 -10.79 -3.66
N SER A 455 -10.84 -9.73 -2.84
CA SER A 455 -10.19 -8.50 -3.32
C SER A 455 -9.61 -7.60 -2.22
N ASN A 456 -8.57 -6.83 -2.56
CA ASN A 456 -8.11 -5.71 -1.75
C ASN A 456 -8.66 -4.40 -2.34
N LEU A 457 -9.66 -3.81 -1.69
CA LEU A 457 -10.38 -2.67 -2.26
C LEU A 457 -9.61 -1.36 -2.06
N PRO A 458 -9.75 -0.39 -2.98
CA PRO A 458 -9.01 0.87 -2.94
C PRO A 458 -9.36 1.73 -1.70
N PHE A 459 -8.33 2.17 -0.96
CA PHE A 459 -8.48 3.04 0.23
C PHE A 459 -8.65 4.52 -0.13
N VAL A 460 -9.66 4.85 -0.94
CA VAL A 460 -9.93 6.23 -1.40
C VAL A 460 -11.02 6.88 -0.54
N ARG A 461 -10.64 7.96 0.16
CA ARG A 461 -11.56 8.77 0.97
C ARG A 461 -12.42 9.70 0.11
N PHE A 462 -13.62 9.99 0.59
CA PHE A 462 -14.57 10.87 -0.11
C PHE A 462 -14.03 12.27 -0.39
N GLU A 463 -13.20 12.87 0.49
CA GLU A 463 -12.69 14.23 0.29
C GLU A 463 -11.83 14.34 -0.97
N THR A 464 -11.26 13.21 -1.38
CA THR A 464 -10.48 13.08 -2.62
C THR A 464 -11.40 12.86 -3.82
N LEU A 465 -12.58 12.25 -3.63
CA LEU A 465 -13.56 11.97 -4.70
C LEU A 465 -14.27 13.24 -5.21
N GLY A 466 -14.48 14.23 -4.33
CA GLY A 466 -15.22 15.47 -4.65
C GLY A 466 -14.38 16.63 -5.19
N ARG A 467 -13.04 16.53 -5.20
CA ARG A 467 -12.20 17.51 -5.88
C ARG A 467 -12.16 17.13 -7.37
N PRO A 468 -12.35 18.07 -8.31
CA PRO A 468 -11.98 17.78 -9.69
C PRO A 468 -10.53 17.30 -9.66
N HIS A 469 -10.28 16.09 -10.18
CA HIS A 469 -8.93 15.78 -10.61
C HIS A 469 -8.49 16.93 -11.52
N ALA A 470 -7.23 17.36 -11.38
CA ALA A 470 -6.70 18.49 -12.14
C ALA A 470 -6.63 18.12 -13.62
N GLY A 471 -7.76 18.12 -14.33
CA GLY A 471 -7.90 17.52 -15.64
C GLY A 471 -9.32 16.99 -15.88
N GLY A 472 -10.30 17.89 -15.98
CA GLY A 472 -11.47 17.74 -16.86
C GLY A 472 -12.54 16.69 -16.59
N GLU A 473 -12.27 15.56 -15.94
CA GLU A 473 -13.28 14.54 -15.68
C GLU A 473 -13.54 14.41 -14.18
N LYS A 474 -14.79 14.67 -13.79
CA LYS A 474 -15.30 14.22 -12.50
C LYS A 474 -15.07 12.71 -12.46
N LEU A 475 -14.51 12.17 -11.38
CA LEU A 475 -14.74 10.76 -11.05
C LEU A 475 -16.23 10.50 -11.31
N GLY A 476 -16.55 9.57 -12.23
CA GLY A 476 -17.92 9.26 -12.66
C GLY A 476 -18.89 8.89 -11.54
N VAL A 477 -18.38 8.89 -10.31
CA VAL A 477 -19.06 8.95 -9.02
C VAL A 477 -20.24 9.94 -9.02
N ASN A 478 -20.12 11.17 -9.52
CA ASN A 478 -21.26 12.11 -9.39
C ASN A 478 -22.49 11.81 -10.27
N GLN A 479 -22.40 10.94 -11.28
CA GLN A 479 -23.57 10.55 -12.10
C GLN A 479 -24.13 9.16 -11.75
N ALA A 480 -23.35 8.31 -11.08
CA ALA A 480 -23.80 6.97 -10.65
C ALA A 480 -24.40 6.93 -9.23
N PHE A 481 -24.37 8.04 -8.49
CA PHE A 481 -24.71 8.11 -7.06
C PHE A 481 -26.13 8.64 -6.82
N GLU A 482 -27.11 8.15 -7.60
CA GLU A 482 -28.53 8.19 -7.22
C GLU A 482 -28.92 6.93 -6.45
N GLU A 483 -28.03 6.41 -5.59
CA GLU A 483 -28.45 5.44 -4.58
C GLU A 483 -28.89 6.22 -3.34
N PRO A 484 -30.20 6.25 -3.01
CA PRO A 484 -30.78 7.18 -2.04
C PRO A 484 -30.29 7.03 -0.59
N ASP A 485 -29.43 6.04 -0.30
CA ASP A 485 -29.14 5.59 1.06
C ASP A 485 -27.64 5.56 1.47
N LEU A 486 -26.69 5.95 0.61
CA LEU A 486 -25.26 6.10 0.99
C LEU A 486 -24.84 7.57 0.98
N ASP A 487 -24.24 8.03 2.08
CA ASP A 487 -23.71 9.40 2.20
C ASP A 487 -22.64 9.62 1.12
N SER A 488 -22.72 10.77 0.44
CA SER A 488 -21.67 11.33 -0.41
C SER A 488 -20.27 11.36 0.24
N LYS A 489 -20.21 11.25 1.57
CA LYS A 489 -18.98 11.17 2.37
C LYS A 489 -18.45 9.76 2.62
N SER A 490 -19.03 8.74 2.00
CA SER A 490 -18.57 7.36 2.13
C SER A 490 -17.28 7.14 1.34
N ASP A 491 -16.43 6.25 1.84
CA ASP A 491 -15.23 5.82 1.12
C ASP A 491 -15.61 4.96 -0.10
N LEU A 492 -14.77 4.93 -1.14
CA LEU A 492 -15.08 4.26 -2.42
C LEU A 492 -15.46 2.77 -2.26
N PHE A 493 -14.84 2.06 -1.32
CA PHE A 493 -15.13 0.64 -1.10
C PHE A 493 -16.58 0.36 -0.70
N ALA A 494 -17.26 1.29 -0.03
CA ALA A 494 -18.66 1.09 0.36
C ALA A 494 -19.58 1.01 -0.86
N HIS A 495 -19.29 1.80 -1.90
CA HIS A 495 -20.03 1.77 -3.16
C HIS A 495 -19.72 0.52 -3.97
N LEU A 496 -18.46 0.08 -3.99
CA LEU A 496 -18.04 -1.17 -4.63
C LEU A 496 -18.77 -2.38 -4.02
N ILE A 497 -18.77 -2.50 -2.69
CA ILE A 497 -19.46 -3.61 -2.03
C ILE A 497 -20.97 -3.58 -2.31
N ASN A 498 -21.57 -2.40 -2.40
CA ASN A 498 -22.99 -2.28 -2.74
C ASN A 498 -23.31 -2.65 -4.21
N SER A 499 -22.34 -2.56 -5.13
CA SER A 499 -22.52 -2.97 -6.52
C SER A 499 -22.34 -4.47 -6.76
N PHE A 500 -21.63 -5.18 -5.88
CA PHE A 500 -21.32 -6.61 -6.04
C PHE A 500 -22.51 -7.56 -6.19
N PRO A 501 -23.70 -7.35 -5.58
CA PRO A 501 -24.85 -8.22 -5.82
C PRO A 501 -25.23 -8.38 -7.30
N LYS A 502 -24.82 -7.44 -8.17
CA LYS A 502 -25.06 -7.49 -9.63
C LYS A 502 -24.27 -8.57 -10.38
N VAL A 503 -23.22 -9.13 -9.77
CA VAL A 503 -22.32 -10.13 -10.39
C VAL A 503 -22.27 -11.45 -9.62
N LEU A 504 -22.80 -11.50 -8.40
CA LEU A 504 -22.76 -12.68 -7.53
C LEU A 504 -23.89 -13.67 -7.82
N ARG A 505 -23.64 -14.97 -7.63
CA ARG A 505 -24.70 -15.99 -7.53
C ARG A 505 -25.34 -15.97 -6.14
N ALA A 506 -26.55 -16.52 -6.02
CA ALA A 506 -27.19 -16.78 -4.72
C ALA A 506 -26.24 -17.57 -3.78
N GLY A 507 -26.13 -17.14 -2.52
CA GLY A 507 -25.23 -17.73 -1.53
C GLY A 507 -23.73 -17.51 -1.78
N ALA A 508 -23.33 -16.66 -2.74
CA ALA A 508 -21.92 -16.36 -2.97
C ALA A 508 -21.28 -15.62 -1.79
N ARG A 509 -19.97 -15.81 -1.61
CA ARG A 509 -19.19 -15.12 -0.57
C ARG A 509 -18.38 -13.96 -1.14
N VAL A 510 -18.18 -12.93 -0.33
CA VAL A 510 -17.34 -11.77 -0.65
C VAL A 510 -16.34 -11.57 0.47
N GLY A 511 -15.06 -11.65 0.14
CA GLY A 511 -13.93 -11.45 1.04
C GLY A 511 -13.17 -10.22 0.59
N VAL A 512 -13.19 -9.17 1.41
CA VAL A 512 -12.58 -7.89 1.02
C VAL A 512 -11.75 -7.27 2.12
N ILE A 513 -10.61 -6.69 1.73
CA ILE A 513 -9.81 -5.84 2.61
C ILE A 513 -10.27 -4.39 2.42
N VAL A 514 -10.61 -3.72 3.52
CA VAL A 514 -11.13 -2.33 3.55
C VAL A 514 -10.46 -1.51 4.66
N ALA A 515 -10.53 -0.18 4.58
CA ALA A 515 -10.09 0.68 5.68
C ALA A 515 -11.07 0.62 6.86
N ASN A 516 -10.61 0.80 8.09
CA ASN A 516 -11.43 0.69 9.31
C ASN A 516 -12.39 1.88 9.60
N SER A 517 -12.43 2.88 8.72
CA SER A 517 -13.20 4.12 8.87
C SER A 517 -14.70 3.87 9.05
N TRP A 518 -15.27 2.84 8.43
CA TRP A 518 -16.70 2.50 8.52
C TRP A 518 -17.13 2.07 9.94
N MET A 519 -16.21 1.61 10.79
CA MET A 519 -16.55 1.13 12.13
C MET A 519 -17.01 2.25 13.07
N GLY A 520 -16.49 3.47 12.87
CA GLY A 520 -16.66 4.60 13.79
C GLY A 520 -17.26 5.88 13.18
N THR A 521 -17.49 5.95 11.87
CA THR A 521 -18.02 7.14 11.18
C THR A 521 -19.56 7.17 11.11
N GLN A 522 -20.14 8.30 10.70
CA GLN A 522 -21.59 8.42 10.49
C GLN A 522 -22.05 7.68 9.23
N TRP A 523 -21.32 7.82 8.13
CA TRP A 523 -21.61 7.08 6.90
C TRP A 523 -21.44 5.57 7.10
N GLY A 524 -20.53 5.14 8.00
CA GLY A 524 -20.37 3.75 8.38
C GLY A 524 -21.65 3.10 8.92
N LEU A 525 -22.49 3.85 9.63
CA LEU A 525 -23.80 3.37 10.07
C LEU A 525 -24.75 3.10 8.89
N GLN A 526 -24.70 3.94 7.85
CA GLN A 526 -25.50 3.75 6.64
C GLN A 526 -24.97 2.57 5.83
N PHE A 527 -23.65 2.43 5.71
CA PHE A 527 -23.01 1.29 5.07
C PHE A 527 -23.41 -0.03 5.73
N ARG A 528 -23.42 -0.12 7.07
CA ARG A 528 -23.91 -1.32 7.79
C ARG A 528 -25.37 -1.66 7.47
N ARG A 529 -26.24 -0.65 7.37
CA ARG A 529 -27.64 -0.86 6.97
C ARG A 529 -27.77 -1.36 5.53
N GLN A 530 -26.86 -1.00 4.64
CA GLN A 530 -26.80 -1.57 3.29
C GLN A 530 -26.32 -3.02 3.30
N LEU A 531 -25.27 -3.31 4.07
CA LEU A 531 -24.82 -4.69 4.26
C LEU A 531 -25.99 -5.56 4.74
N ASP A 532 -26.74 -5.13 5.75
CA ASP A 532 -27.90 -5.87 6.28
C ASP A 532 -28.96 -6.24 5.24
N ARG A 533 -29.10 -5.47 4.16
CA ARG A 533 -30.11 -5.72 3.11
C ARG A 533 -29.68 -6.81 2.14
N ASN A 534 -28.39 -6.80 1.77
CA ASN A 534 -27.86 -7.61 0.67
C ASN A 534 -26.98 -8.76 1.15
N PHE A 535 -26.43 -8.66 2.36
CA PHE A 535 -25.38 -9.53 2.89
C PHE A 535 -25.60 -9.91 4.36
N HIS A 536 -25.26 -11.15 4.67
CA HIS A 536 -24.92 -11.57 6.03
C HIS A 536 -23.43 -11.27 6.26
N LEU A 537 -23.12 -10.47 7.27
CA LEU A 537 -21.74 -10.20 7.66
C LEU A 537 -21.25 -11.33 8.58
N ARG A 538 -20.54 -12.30 8.00
CA ARG A 538 -20.02 -13.48 8.70
C ARG A 538 -18.95 -13.09 9.71
N SER A 539 -17.97 -12.31 9.25
CA SER A 539 -16.78 -11.99 10.03
C SER A 539 -16.24 -10.61 9.72
N VAL A 540 -15.74 -9.95 10.77
CA VAL A 540 -14.88 -8.77 10.70
C VAL A 540 -13.56 -9.14 11.36
N ILE A 541 -12.46 -9.06 10.62
CA ILE A 541 -11.14 -9.46 11.11
C ILE A 541 -10.21 -8.25 11.14
N ALA A 542 -9.46 -8.10 12.22
CA ALA A 542 -8.48 -7.05 12.42
C ALA A 542 -7.15 -7.63 12.95
N SER A 543 -6.07 -6.89 12.74
CA SER A 543 -4.81 -7.13 13.43
C SER A 543 -4.83 -6.49 14.82
N ALA A 544 -4.37 -7.23 15.83
CA ALA A 544 -4.09 -6.74 17.17
C ALA A 544 -2.58 -6.70 17.51
N SER A 545 -1.71 -6.95 16.53
CA SER A 545 -0.25 -6.98 16.69
C SER A 545 0.45 -5.82 15.99
N VAL A 546 0.39 -5.81 14.66
CA VAL A 546 1.01 -4.82 13.76
C VAL A 546 0.10 -4.56 12.57
N ARG A 547 0.23 -3.40 11.93
CA ARG A 547 -0.51 -3.12 10.68
C ARG A 547 -0.07 -4.07 9.56
N TRP A 548 -1.03 -4.59 8.82
CA TRP A 548 -0.75 -5.39 7.62
C TRP A 548 -0.11 -4.58 6.48
N PHE A 549 -0.38 -3.27 6.43
CA PHE A 549 0.16 -2.37 5.41
C PHE A 549 1.00 -1.28 6.09
N SER A 550 2.32 -1.44 6.08
CA SER A 550 3.26 -0.49 6.71
C SER A 550 3.37 0.88 5.99
N PRO A 551 3.39 0.96 4.63
CA PRO A 551 3.56 2.24 3.92
C PRO A 551 2.32 3.15 3.94
N ALA A 552 1.12 2.56 3.95
CA ALA A 552 -0.14 3.28 4.03
C ALA A 552 -0.46 3.51 5.51
N ALA A 553 -0.57 4.77 5.97
CA ALA A 553 -0.98 5.08 7.35
C ALA A 553 -2.48 4.76 7.61
N VAL A 554 -2.92 3.56 7.21
CA VAL A 554 -4.29 3.06 7.18
C VAL A 554 -4.34 1.79 8.02
N VAL A 555 -5.37 1.68 8.85
CA VAL A 555 -5.70 0.44 9.56
C VAL A 555 -6.74 -0.28 8.71
N ALA A 556 -6.46 -1.54 8.37
CA ALA A 556 -7.31 -2.33 7.49
C ALA A 556 -8.08 -3.41 8.28
N ASN A 557 -9.24 -3.79 7.74
CA ASN A 557 -10.03 -4.93 8.17
C ASN A 557 -10.26 -5.87 6.99
N ILE A 558 -10.42 -7.15 7.27
CA ILE A 558 -11.06 -8.08 6.33
C ILE A 558 -12.53 -8.19 6.69
N LEU A 559 -13.41 -8.08 5.69
CA LEU A 559 -14.81 -8.41 5.79
C LEU A 559 -15.08 -9.71 5.02
N VAL A 560 -15.78 -10.64 5.66
CA VAL A 560 -16.35 -11.82 4.98
C VAL A 560 -17.86 -11.68 5.00
N LEU A 561 -18.44 -11.56 3.81
CA LEU A 561 -19.86 -11.38 3.57
C LEU A 561 -20.41 -12.60 2.84
N GLU A 562 -21.68 -12.92 3.06
CA GLU A 562 -22.41 -13.94 2.33
C GLU A 562 -23.67 -13.30 1.74
N GLN A 563 -23.90 -13.46 0.44
CA GLN A 563 -25.06 -12.87 -0.23
C GLN A 563 -26.34 -13.50 0.31
N ARG A 564 -27.31 -12.66 0.64
CA ARG A 564 -28.63 -13.10 1.08
C ARG A 564 -29.55 -13.38 -0.09
N ASP A 565 -30.43 -14.36 0.12
CA ASP A 565 -31.63 -14.54 -0.70
C ASP A 565 -32.80 -13.70 -0.17
N SER A 566 -32.85 -13.43 1.14
CA SER A 566 -33.90 -12.65 1.81
C SER A 566 -33.51 -11.20 2.06
N GLN A 567 -34.44 -10.25 1.83
CA GLN A 567 -34.20 -8.81 1.98
C GLN A 567 -34.03 -8.29 3.43
N LYS A 568 -34.04 -9.17 4.45
CA LYS A 568 -33.94 -8.74 5.85
C LYS A 568 -33.07 -9.68 6.68
N ALA A 569 -32.11 -9.10 7.39
CA ALA A 569 -31.30 -9.78 8.39
C ALA A 569 -32.14 -10.29 9.57
N SER A 570 -31.78 -11.48 10.08
CA SER A 570 -32.30 -12.02 11.34
C SER A 570 -31.63 -11.35 12.54
N GLU A 571 -32.35 -11.19 13.64
CA GLU A 571 -31.80 -10.65 14.91
C GLU A 571 -30.86 -11.64 15.62
N GLU A 572 -31.02 -12.93 15.34
CA GLU A 572 -30.18 -14.03 15.88
C GLU A 572 -28.99 -14.35 14.98
N GLU A 573 -28.86 -13.64 13.86
CA GLU A 573 -27.72 -13.81 12.97
C GLU A 573 -26.44 -13.30 13.64
N GLU A 574 -25.39 -14.12 13.63
CA GLU A 574 -24.14 -13.85 14.35
C GLU A 574 -23.03 -13.33 13.44
N THR A 575 -22.32 -12.31 13.90
CA THR A 575 -21.07 -11.84 13.29
C THR A 575 -19.90 -12.17 14.21
N ASN A 576 -18.85 -12.76 13.64
CA ASN A 576 -17.59 -13.02 14.33
C ASN A 576 -16.67 -11.80 14.24
N PHE A 577 -16.35 -11.19 15.37
CA PHE A 577 -15.31 -10.17 15.50
C PHE A 577 -14.01 -10.85 15.91
N ILE A 578 -13.01 -10.79 15.03
CA ILE A 578 -11.79 -11.59 15.15
C ILE A 578 -10.57 -10.68 15.21
N SER A 579 -9.74 -10.83 16.25
CA SER A 579 -8.46 -10.15 16.37
C SER A 579 -7.31 -11.14 16.24
N ILE A 580 -6.41 -10.91 15.29
CA ILE A 580 -5.19 -11.71 15.12
C ILE A 580 -4.07 -11.06 15.93
N SER A 581 -3.63 -11.74 16.99
CA SER A 581 -2.62 -11.25 17.93
C SER A 581 -1.19 -11.58 17.51
N GLU A 582 -1.03 -12.43 16.50
CA GLU A 582 0.26 -12.82 15.93
C GLU A 582 0.68 -11.88 14.78
N PRO A 583 1.93 -11.39 14.72
CA PRO A 583 2.45 -10.66 13.57
C PRO A 583 2.41 -11.50 12.28
N MET A 584 2.11 -10.84 11.16
CA MET A 584 1.94 -11.51 9.86
C MET A 584 3.17 -12.28 9.40
N GLU A 585 4.37 -11.80 9.77
CA GLU A 585 5.65 -12.41 9.45
C GLU A 585 5.84 -13.79 10.12
N GLN A 586 5.09 -14.06 11.18
CA GLN A 586 5.16 -15.30 11.96
C GLN A 586 4.08 -16.31 11.55
N TRP A 587 3.06 -15.91 10.77
CA TRP A 587 1.91 -16.77 10.45
C TRP A 587 2.31 -18.10 9.79
N GLU A 588 3.35 -18.08 8.95
CA GLU A 588 3.85 -19.25 8.24
C GLU A 588 4.74 -20.14 9.11
N GLN A 589 5.46 -19.55 10.08
CA GLN A 589 6.42 -20.23 10.94
C GLN A 589 5.72 -20.94 12.11
N SER A 590 4.55 -20.44 12.50
CA SER A 590 3.75 -21.02 13.57
C SER A 590 3.19 -22.38 13.17
N SER A 591 2.99 -23.24 14.17
CA SER A 591 2.44 -24.59 13.97
C SER A 591 1.13 -24.52 13.16
N GLY A 592 1.03 -25.34 12.11
CA GLY A 592 -0.09 -25.39 11.17
C GLY A 592 -0.20 -24.24 10.17
N GLY A 593 0.70 -23.25 10.24
CA GLY A 593 0.83 -22.15 9.29
C GLY A 593 -0.43 -21.30 9.13
N ILE A 594 -0.61 -20.74 7.92
CA ILE A 594 -1.80 -19.97 7.53
C ILE A 594 -3.04 -20.86 7.39
N LYS A 595 -2.87 -22.13 6.99
CA LYS A 595 -3.99 -23.07 6.80
C LYS A 595 -4.73 -23.33 8.11
N GLU A 596 -4.01 -23.55 9.21
CA GLU A 596 -4.65 -23.71 10.52
C GLU A 596 -5.33 -22.42 10.98
N LEU A 597 -4.67 -21.26 10.81
CA LEU A 597 -5.24 -19.95 11.14
C LEU A 597 -6.58 -19.72 10.40
N ALA A 598 -6.60 -19.98 9.10
CA ALA A 598 -7.82 -19.88 8.28
C ALA A 598 -8.90 -20.87 8.76
N SER A 599 -8.52 -22.10 9.11
CA SER A 599 -9.45 -23.13 9.59
C SER A 599 -10.12 -22.71 10.92
N GLN A 600 -9.35 -22.15 11.86
CA GLN A 600 -9.88 -21.62 13.12
C GLN A 600 -10.89 -20.49 12.89
N ILE A 601 -10.61 -19.58 11.95
CA ILE A 601 -11.50 -18.48 11.57
C ILE A 601 -12.79 -19.01 10.92
N VAL A 602 -12.68 -19.94 9.97
CA VAL A 602 -13.85 -20.52 9.27
C VAL A 602 -14.74 -21.29 10.23
N LEU A 603 -14.16 -22.02 11.18
CA LEU A 603 -14.90 -22.78 12.19
C LEU A 603 -15.45 -21.90 13.33
N GLY A 604 -15.03 -20.64 13.43
CA GLY A 604 -15.37 -19.76 14.55
C GLY A 604 -14.83 -20.26 15.90
N LYS A 605 -13.75 -21.05 15.90
CA LYS A 605 -13.21 -21.69 17.11
C LYS A 605 -11.71 -21.41 17.24
N ALA A 606 -11.34 -20.68 18.29
CA ALA A 606 -9.94 -20.53 18.67
C ALA A 606 -9.43 -21.85 19.28
N SER A 607 -8.27 -22.32 18.81
CA SER A 607 -7.53 -23.40 19.48
C SER A 607 -6.87 -22.87 20.76
N SER A 608 -6.30 -23.77 21.59
CA SER A 608 -5.62 -23.43 22.85
C SER A 608 -4.39 -22.48 22.73
N GLY A 609 -4.06 -22.01 21.53
CA GLY A 609 -2.99 -21.05 21.26
C GLY A 609 -3.51 -19.61 21.21
N ASN A 610 -2.80 -18.68 21.85
CA ASN A 610 -3.13 -17.24 21.89
C ASN A 610 -2.96 -16.51 20.53
N ARG A 611 -3.07 -17.20 19.39
CA ARG A 611 -2.85 -16.62 18.04
C ARG A 611 -3.95 -15.64 17.63
N LEU A 612 -5.19 -15.90 18.04
CA LEU A 612 -6.36 -15.09 17.71
C LEU A 612 -7.41 -15.12 18.83
N GLN A 613 -8.30 -14.13 18.83
CA GLN A 613 -9.51 -14.10 19.66
C GLN A 613 -10.73 -13.96 18.75
N ILE A 614 -11.81 -14.66 19.09
CA ILE A 614 -13.08 -14.64 18.34
C ILE A 614 -14.20 -14.28 19.31
N HIS A 615 -14.96 -13.25 18.98
CA HIS A 615 -16.17 -12.86 19.67
C HIS A 615 -17.35 -12.89 18.71
N SER A 616 -18.22 -13.90 18.88
CA SER A 616 -19.45 -14.04 18.10
C SER A 616 -20.57 -13.25 18.75
N LEU A 617 -21.18 -12.33 18.01
CA LEU A 617 -22.26 -11.49 18.50
C LEU A 617 -23.46 -11.53 17.54
N ALA A 618 -24.63 -11.84 18.09
CA ALA A 618 -25.89 -11.73 17.38
C ALA A 618 -26.21 -10.26 17.07
N LYS A 619 -26.92 -10.01 15.97
CA LYS A 619 -27.35 -8.68 15.55
C LYS A 619 -28.08 -7.88 16.64
N ARG A 620 -28.94 -8.54 17.44
CA ARG A 620 -29.60 -7.90 18.58
C ARG A 620 -28.60 -7.36 19.61
N GLN A 621 -27.51 -8.09 19.86
CA GLN A 621 -26.47 -7.71 20.83
C GLN A 621 -25.63 -6.56 20.29
N THR A 622 -25.26 -6.57 19.01
CA THR A 622 -24.51 -5.45 18.41
C THR A 622 -25.34 -4.16 18.43
N THR A 623 -26.64 -4.25 18.14
CA THR A 623 -27.58 -3.12 18.23
C THR A 623 -27.71 -2.58 19.66
N GLU A 624 -27.80 -3.48 20.65
CA GLU A 624 -27.84 -3.11 22.06
C GLU A 624 -26.55 -2.37 22.49
N LEU A 625 -25.38 -2.89 22.12
CA LEU A 625 -24.09 -2.28 22.44
C LEU A 625 -23.92 -0.91 21.77
N GLU A 626 -24.34 -0.77 20.51
CA GLU A 626 -24.35 0.53 19.83
C GLU A 626 -25.28 1.54 20.52
N SER A 627 -26.40 1.09 21.10
CA SER A 627 -27.32 1.95 21.87
C SER A 627 -26.67 2.53 23.14
N LEU A 628 -25.68 1.82 23.69
CA LEU A 628 -24.84 2.27 24.80
C LEU A 628 -23.67 3.19 24.34
N GLY A 629 -23.58 3.49 23.04
CA GLY A 629 -22.59 4.38 22.46
C GLY A 629 -21.29 3.71 22.00
N LEU A 630 -21.18 2.39 22.18
CA LEU A 630 -19.99 1.63 21.75
C LEU A 630 -19.91 1.62 20.22
N GLN A 631 -18.70 1.81 19.70
CA GLN A 631 -18.40 1.63 18.28
C GLN A 631 -18.02 0.18 18.00
N TRP A 632 -18.08 -0.23 16.73
CA TRP A 632 -17.80 -1.62 16.35
C TRP A 632 -16.36 -2.06 16.63
N THR A 633 -15.43 -1.13 16.81
CA THR A 633 -14.07 -1.39 17.30
C THR A 633 -14.02 -2.02 18.69
N ALA A 634 -15.02 -1.75 19.54
CA ALA A 634 -15.10 -2.35 20.87
C ALA A 634 -15.54 -3.82 20.83
N LEU A 635 -16.17 -4.25 19.73
CA LEU A 635 -16.75 -5.59 19.59
C LEU A 635 -15.70 -6.69 19.37
N PHE A 636 -14.45 -6.31 19.13
CA PHE A 636 -13.31 -7.24 19.10
C PHE A 636 -12.88 -7.72 20.49
N ALA A 637 -13.48 -7.21 21.56
CA ALA A 637 -13.14 -7.59 22.92
C ALA A 637 -14.28 -8.34 23.60
N ASP A 638 -13.97 -9.00 24.72
CA ASP A 638 -14.98 -9.59 25.58
C ASP A 638 -15.75 -8.50 26.35
N LEU A 639 -17.04 -8.38 26.03
CA LEU A 639 -17.97 -7.41 26.61
C LEU A 639 -18.98 -8.05 27.57
N GLY A 640 -18.71 -9.26 28.07
CA GLY A 640 -19.62 -9.99 28.97
C GLY A 640 -20.04 -9.17 30.21
N PHE A 641 -19.16 -8.32 30.73
CA PHE A 641 -19.46 -7.44 31.87
C PHE A 641 -20.55 -6.40 31.61
N ILE A 642 -20.86 -6.07 30.34
CA ILE A 642 -21.83 -5.02 30.00
C ILE A 642 -23.20 -5.33 30.61
N GLN A 643 -23.63 -6.59 30.60
CA GLN A 643 -24.93 -6.99 31.17
C GLN A 643 -24.98 -6.77 32.69
N ILE A 644 -23.84 -6.85 33.38
CA ILE A 644 -23.72 -6.62 34.83
C ILE A 644 -23.79 -5.11 35.13
N VAL A 645 -23.12 -4.28 34.34
CA VAL A 645 -23.01 -2.83 34.62
C VAL A 645 -24.16 -2.00 34.05
N LYS A 646 -24.84 -2.48 33.00
CA LYS A 646 -25.91 -1.77 32.29
C LYS A 646 -27.00 -1.19 33.20
N PRO A 647 -27.49 -1.89 34.26
CA PRO A 647 -28.50 -1.34 35.17
C PRO A 647 -28.07 -0.06 35.90
N PHE A 648 -26.77 0.21 36.00
CA PHE A 648 -26.18 1.35 36.71
C PHE A 648 -25.78 2.49 35.78
N LEU A 649 -26.06 2.39 34.47
CA LEU A 649 -25.65 3.39 33.49
C LEU A 649 -26.74 4.42 33.23
N ILE A 650 -26.33 5.66 33.03
CA ILE A 650 -27.18 6.76 32.58
C ILE A 650 -26.50 7.53 31.43
N PRO A 651 -27.26 8.00 30.42
CA PRO A 651 -26.69 8.87 29.40
C PRO A 651 -26.09 10.14 30.01
N ALA A 652 -24.82 10.45 29.71
CA ALA A 652 -24.13 11.64 30.23
C ALA A 652 -24.82 12.96 29.86
N LYS A 653 -25.61 12.96 28.77
CA LYS A 653 -26.44 14.10 28.34
C LYS A 653 -27.51 14.52 29.36
N ALA A 654 -27.81 13.67 30.34
CA ALA A 654 -28.69 13.99 31.47
C ALA A 654 -28.11 15.12 32.33
N TYR A 655 -26.79 15.14 32.52
CA TYR A 655 -26.09 16.16 33.33
C TYR A 655 -25.43 17.24 32.46
N PHE A 656 -24.94 16.86 31.27
CA PHE A 656 -24.10 17.73 30.44
C PHE A 656 -24.74 18.06 29.07
N ASN A 657 -24.45 19.27 28.59
CA ASN A 657 -24.46 19.58 27.17
C ASN A 657 -23.07 19.27 26.60
N ILE A 658 -22.99 18.22 25.78
CA ILE A 658 -21.75 17.70 25.20
C ILE A 658 -21.64 18.22 23.77
N ASN A 659 -20.50 18.82 23.43
CA ASN A 659 -20.26 19.31 22.07
C ASN A 659 -18.77 19.40 21.77
N HIS A 660 -18.41 19.69 20.51
CA HIS A 660 -17.06 20.13 20.21
C HIS A 660 -16.71 21.42 20.96
N GLY A 661 -15.42 21.57 21.25
CA GLY A 661 -14.84 22.86 21.59
C GLY A 661 -15.06 23.89 20.48
N GLU A 662 -14.72 25.14 20.78
CA GLU A 662 -15.00 26.27 19.93
C GLU A 662 -14.31 26.16 18.57
N ARG A 663 -15.13 26.20 17.51
CA ARG A 663 -14.71 26.18 16.10
C ARG A 663 -15.11 27.48 15.47
N ARG A 664 -14.28 28.52 15.54
CA ARG A 664 -14.68 29.82 14.99
C ARG A 664 -14.08 30.14 13.63
N GLY A 665 -13.05 29.41 13.22
CA GLY A 665 -12.51 29.48 11.86
C GLY A 665 -11.54 30.65 11.64
N TRP A 666 -11.24 31.45 12.66
CA TRP A 666 -10.22 32.51 12.59
C TRP A 666 -9.55 32.73 13.95
N ASP A 667 -8.54 31.92 14.25
CA ASP A 667 -7.94 31.85 15.59
C ASP A 667 -7.40 33.21 16.07
N ASP A 668 -6.87 34.05 15.18
CA ASP A 668 -6.33 35.38 15.51
C ASP A 668 -7.35 36.34 16.12
N LEU A 669 -8.63 36.24 15.74
CA LEU A 669 -9.70 37.07 16.30
C LEU A 669 -10.13 36.56 17.68
N PHE A 670 -10.28 35.23 17.80
CA PHE A 670 -10.92 34.61 18.96
C PHE A 670 -9.94 34.26 20.07
N PHE A 671 -8.65 34.15 19.77
CA PHE A 671 -7.62 33.81 20.75
C PHE A 671 -6.50 34.86 20.76
N PRO A 672 -6.77 36.06 21.33
CA PRO A 672 -5.82 37.16 21.33
C PRO A 672 -4.48 36.78 21.99
N PRO A 673 -3.35 37.34 21.52
CA PRO A 673 -2.07 37.19 22.20
C PRO A 673 -2.11 37.86 23.58
N SER A 674 -1.24 37.43 24.50
CA SER A 674 -1.21 37.93 25.88
C SER A 674 -1.02 39.45 25.99
N GLU A 675 -0.40 40.08 25.00
CA GLU A 675 -0.13 41.52 24.91
C GLU A 675 -1.34 42.35 24.44
N ALA A 676 -2.41 41.69 23.96
CA ALA A 676 -3.59 42.39 23.47
C ALA A 676 -4.32 43.11 24.62
N GLN A 677 -4.40 44.44 24.52
CA GLN A 677 -5.15 45.26 25.45
C GLN A 677 -6.63 45.20 25.08
N ILE A 678 -7.38 44.34 25.76
CA ILE A 678 -8.85 44.18 25.68
C ILE A 678 -9.38 44.25 27.11
N GLU A 679 -10.53 44.90 27.33
CA GLU A 679 -11.12 44.99 28.66
C GLU A 679 -11.39 43.58 29.23
N PRO A 680 -11.06 43.31 30.52
CA PRO A 680 -11.13 41.97 31.10
C PRO A 680 -12.50 41.30 30.95
N GLN A 681 -13.58 42.07 30.98
CA GLN A 681 -14.96 41.59 30.83
C GLN A 681 -15.24 40.92 29.49
N PHE A 682 -14.50 41.25 28.42
CA PHE A 682 -14.60 40.63 27.08
C PHE A 682 -13.54 39.55 26.84
N THR A 683 -12.79 39.19 27.87
CA THR A 683 -11.85 38.07 27.83
C THR A 683 -12.30 36.98 28.78
N ARG A 684 -12.12 35.73 28.37
CA ARG A 684 -12.41 34.54 29.19
C ARG A 684 -11.28 33.54 29.07
N PRO A 685 -11.03 32.70 30.09
CA PRO A 685 -10.04 31.64 29.99
C PRO A 685 -10.38 30.67 28.85
N VAL A 686 -9.36 30.16 28.16
CA VAL A 686 -9.48 29.09 27.16
C VAL A 686 -8.36 28.08 27.33
N LEU A 687 -8.71 26.79 27.24
CA LEU A 687 -7.76 25.69 27.10
C LEU A 687 -7.57 25.37 25.61
N LYS A 688 -6.41 25.74 25.05
CA LYS A 688 -6.07 25.54 23.64
C LYS A 688 -5.59 24.13 23.33
N ASN A 689 -4.82 23.52 24.22
CA ASN A 689 -4.18 22.24 23.94
C ASN A 689 -4.23 21.29 25.14
N SER A 690 -4.47 20.00 24.89
CA SER A 690 -4.42 18.95 25.91
C SER A 690 -3.09 18.17 25.95
N ARG A 691 -2.16 18.38 25.01
CA ARG A 691 -0.91 17.58 24.90
C ARG A 691 -0.03 17.65 26.14
N GLN A 692 -0.01 18.80 26.83
CA GLN A 692 0.78 19.03 28.04
C GLN A 692 -0.01 18.73 29.33
N LEU A 693 -1.31 18.43 29.22
CA LEU A 693 -2.09 18.06 30.40
C LEU A 693 -1.67 16.68 30.87
N ARG A 694 -1.16 16.64 32.10
CA ARG A 694 -0.76 15.41 32.78
C ARG A 694 -1.60 15.13 34.02
N LYS A 695 -2.26 16.13 34.61
CA LYS A 695 -3.16 15.96 35.77
C LYS A 695 -4.63 15.86 35.33
N LEU A 696 -5.49 15.31 36.20
CA LEU A 696 -6.93 15.21 35.96
C LEU A 696 -7.68 16.55 36.12
N THR A 697 -7.00 17.56 36.67
CA THR A 697 -7.48 18.94 36.73
C THR A 697 -6.63 19.80 35.78
N ALA A 698 -7.27 20.69 35.03
CA ALA A 698 -6.64 21.54 34.04
C ALA A 698 -6.94 23.03 34.31
N THR A 699 -5.94 23.87 34.06
CA THR A 699 -6.07 25.33 34.02
C THR A 699 -5.99 25.80 32.57
N ALA A 700 -6.71 26.86 32.23
CA ALA A 700 -6.61 27.47 30.91
C ALA A 700 -5.19 27.99 30.65
N ASP A 701 -4.72 27.82 29.41
CA ASP A 701 -3.36 28.19 28.95
C ASP A 701 -3.36 29.49 28.13
N ALA A 702 -4.54 30.04 27.82
CA ALA A 702 -4.70 31.28 27.08
C ALA A 702 -6.01 32.02 27.42
N LYS A 703 -6.23 33.17 26.76
CA LYS A 703 -7.48 33.93 26.79
C LYS A 703 -8.21 33.86 25.45
N ALA A 704 -9.53 33.86 25.50
CA ALA A 704 -10.41 33.97 24.35
C ALA A 704 -11.18 35.29 24.37
N PHE A 705 -11.37 35.88 23.19
CA PHE A 705 -12.25 37.05 23.00
C PHE A 705 -13.71 36.61 23.01
N CYS A 706 -14.52 37.24 23.85
CA CYS A 706 -15.88 36.84 24.15
C CYS A 706 -16.77 38.07 24.33
N CYS A 707 -17.44 38.49 23.25
CA CYS A 707 -18.29 39.67 23.24
C CYS A 707 -19.65 39.40 22.58
N SER A 708 -20.73 39.59 23.33
CA SER A 708 -22.12 39.51 22.85
C SER A 708 -22.77 40.89 22.65
N LEU A 709 -21.99 41.98 22.74
CA LEU A 709 -22.48 43.34 22.50
C LEU A 709 -22.36 43.72 21.02
N SER A 710 -23.28 44.56 20.54
CA SER A 710 -23.16 45.23 19.23
C SER A 710 -22.06 46.28 19.26
N LEU A 711 -21.60 46.71 18.09
CA LEU A 711 -20.62 47.78 17.97
C LEU A 711 -21.15 49.09 18.59
N ASP A 712 -22.45 49.37 18.46
CA ASP A 712 -23.11 50.53 19.07
C ASP A 712 -23.16 50.45 20.60
N GLU A 713 -23.45 49.26 21.14
CA GLU A 713 -23.46 49.02 22.59
C GLU A 713 -22.05 49.19 23.17
N LEU A 714 -21.02 48.66 22.50
CA LEU A 714 -19.62 48.86 22.89
C LEU A 714 -19.23 50.34 22.88
N GLY A 715 -19.69 51.08 21.86
CA GLY A 715 -19.49 52.53 21.77
C GLY A 715 -20.15 53.29 22.91
N LYS A 716 -21.44 53.01 23.19
CA LYS A 716 -22.21 53.64 24.27
C LYS A 716 -21.65 53.34 25.66
N GLN A 717 -21.11 52.14 25.86
CA GLN A 717 -20.49 51.71 27.12
C GLN A 717 -19.00 52.12 27.25
N GLY A 718 -18.45 52.86 26.29
CA GLY A 718 -17.05 53.30 26.33
C GLY A 718 -16.00 52.18 26.22
N CYS A 719 -16.39 51.00 25.74
CA CYS A 719 -15.54 49.80 25.61
C CYS A 719 -14.66 49.91 24.35
N ARG A 720 -13.74 50.89 24.35
CA ARG A 720 -12.94 51.29 23.18
C ARG A 720 -11.96 50.22 22.72
N ALA A 721 -11.41 49.41 23.63
CA ALA A 721 -10.40 48.43 23.29
C ALA A 721 -11.00 47.20 22.59
N ALA A 722 -12.11 46.65 23.10
CA ALA A 722 -12.87 45.59 22.43
C ALA A 722 -13.42 46.05 21.06
N LEU A 723 -13.91 47.30 20.95
CA LEU A 723 -14.35 47.85 19.68
C LEU A 723 -13.20 47.95 18.67
N LYS A 724 -12.02 48.43 19.10
CA LYS A 724 -10.80 48.49 18.27
C LYS A 724 -10.35 47.08 17.84
N TRP A 725 -10.46 46.10 18.74
CA TRP A 725 -10.14 44.70 18.44
C TRP A 725 -11.01 44.15 17.31
N ILE A 726 -12.34 44.33 17.38
CA ILE A 726 -13.26 43.84 16.34
C ILE A 726 -13.00 44.54 15.00
N LYS A 727 -12.87 45.87 15.00
CA LYS A 727 -12.63 46.66 13.78
C LYS A 727 -11.33 46.28 13.05
N ARG A 728 -10.32 45.78 13.77
CA ARG A 728 -9.07 45.27 13.16
C ARG A 728 -9.34 44.17 12.13
N PHE A 729 -10.39 43.37 12.32
CA PHE A 729 -10.70 42.20 11.49
C PHE A 729 -11.86 42.43 10.52
N GLU A 730 -12.60 43.54 10.65
CA GLU A 730 -13.84 43.81 9.88
C GLU A 730 -13.62 43.85 8.36
N HIS A 731 -12.45 44.32 7.93
CA HIS A 731 -12.10 44.44 6.51
C HIS A 731 -11.08 43.38 6.05
N GLN A 732 -10.76 42.39 6.89
CA GLN A 732 -9.88 41.30 6.50
C GLN A 732 -10.65 40.21 5.75
N VAL A 733 -9.91 39.38 5.03
CA VAL A 733 -10.42 38.21 4.33
C VAL A 733 -9.80 36.94 4.90
N ASN A 734 -10.48 35.81 4.74
CA ASN A 734 -9.91 34.51 5.06
C ASN A 734 -8.90 34.03 4.00
N ASP A 735 -8.32 32.84 4.21
CA ASP A 735 -7.30 32.25 3.31
C ASP A 735 -7.77 31.98 1.87
N VAL A 736 -9.09 32.09 1.59
CA VAL A 736 -9.68 31.94 0.25
C VAL A 736 -10.25 33.26 -0.29
N GLY A 737 -9.94 34.39 0.34
CA GLY A 737 -10.33 35.73 -0.13
C GLY A 737 -11.75 36.17 0.23
N ARG A 738 -12.47 35.44 1.09
CA ARG A 738 -13.82 35.82 1.54
C ARG A 738 -13.76 36.75 2.75
N PRO A 739 -14.53 37.87 2.80
CA PRO A 739 -14.58 38.75 3.96
C PRO A 739 -14.89 38.01 5.26
N LEU A 740 -14.14 38.31 6.33
CA LEU A 740 -14.32 37.66 7.63
C LEU A 740 -15.73 37.81 8.22
N PRO A 741 -16.41 38.98 8.15
CA PRO A 741 -17.79 39.10 8.63
C PRO A 741 -18.74 38.08 7.98
N ASP A 742 -18.58 37.82 6.68
CA ASP A 742 -19.40 36.87 5.94
C ASP A 742 -18.99 35.41 6.21
N ALA A 743 -17.68 35.16 6.27
CA ALA A 743 -17.13 33.82 6.47
C ALA A 743 -17.38 33.28 7.89
N LEU A 744 -17.38 34.16 8.89
CA LEU A 744 -17.53 33.82 10.31
C LEU A 744 -18.98 33.96 10.82
N HIS A 745 -19.89 34.45 9.96
CA HIS A 745 -21.30 34.62 10.30
C HIS A 745 -21.96 33.29 10.71
N ARG A 746 -22.81 33.35 11.74
CA ARG A 746 -23.66 32.24 12.20
C ARG A 746 -25.06 32.74 12.49
N PRO A 747 -26.10 31.93 12.26
CA PRO A 747 -27.45 32.28 12.67
C PRO A 747 -27.51 32.68 14.15
N ASN A 748 -28.17 33.79 14.45
CA ASN A 748 -28.41 34.28 15.82
C ASN A 748 -27.13 34.55 16.64
N CYS A 749 -26.02 34.87 15.98
CA CYS A 749 -24.77 35.29 16.61
C CYS A 749 -24.13 36.39 15.76
N ARG A 750 -23.40 37.31 16.39
CA ARG A 750 -22.52 38.22 15.65
C ARG A 750 -21.30 37.45 15.14
N TRP A 751 -20.75 37.85 14.00
CA TRP A 751 -19.62 37.16 13.37
C TRP A 751 -18.40 37.02 14.31
N TYR A 752 -18.20 38.01 15.20
CA TYR A 752 -17.15 38.05 16.23
C TYR A 752 -17.58 37.50 17.62
N GLU A 753 -18.83 37.08 17.81
CA GLU A 753 -19.37 36.79 19.16
C GLU A 753 -19.13 35.36 19.59
N MET A 754 -18.32 35.09 20.62
CA MET A 754 -18.36 33.84 21.39
C MET A 754 -19.27 33.99 22.62
N LYS A 755 -20.06 32.95 22.94
CA LYS A 755 -21.06 32.99 24.04
C LYS A 755 -20.50 32.30 25.30
N PRO A 756 -20.50 32.93 26.49
CA PRO A 756 -20.01 32.30 27.72
C PRO A 756 -20.74 30.99 28.09
N SER A 757 -21.97 30.80 27.61
CA SER A 757 -22.76 29.60 27.87
C SER A 757 -22.18 28.32 27.25
N THR A 758 -21.23 28.43 26.31
CA THR A 758 -20.54 27.27 25.72
C THR A 758 -19.24 26.91 26.43
N MET A 759 -18.86 27.63 27.50
CA MET A 759 -17.71 27.28 28.33
C MET A 759 -17.92 25.92 29.00
N ALA A 760 -16.85 25.14 29.07
CA ALA A 760 -16.82 23.79 29.58
C ALA A 760 -16.59 23.76 31.10
N ASP A 761 -17.10 22.70 31.73
CA ASP A 761 -16.79 22.31 33.10
C ASP A 761 -15.80 21.13 33.08
N LEU A 762 -16.04 20.17 32.18
CA LEU A 762 -15.12 19.07 31.88
C LEU A 762 -14.74 19.06 30.39
N ALA A 763 -13.58 18.49 30.09
CA ALA A 763 -13.09 18.34 28.73
C ALA A 763 -12.45 16.97 28.50
N ILE A 764 -12.65 16.42 27.30
CA ILE A 764 -11.94 15.23 26.81
C ILE A 764 -11.21 15.62 25.54
N SER A 765 -9.99 15.11 25.33
CA SER A 765 -9.31 15.31 24.05
C SER A 765 -10.12 14.69 22.91
N LEU A 766 -10.20 15.35 21.76
CA LEU A 766 -10.84 14.76 20.58
C LEU A 766 -10.07 13.54 20.07
N ASN A 767 -8.74 13.55 20.27
CA ASN A 767 -7.85 12.49 19.83
C ASN A 767 -6.94 12.03 20.99
N PRO A 768 -7.47 11.32 22.01
CA PRO A 768 -6.66 10.75 23.07
C PRO A 768 -5.62 9.77 22.51
N ASP A 769 -4.39 9.83 23.02
CA ASP A 769 -3.32 8.92 22.63
C ASP A 769 -3.11 7.86 23.73
N SER A 770 -2.03 7.96 24.51
CA SER A 770 -1.72 7.01 25.60
C SER A 770 -2.44 7.29 26.92
N ARG A 771 -2.99 8.50 27.11
CA ARG A 771 -3.68 8.92 28.34
C ARG A 771 -5.15 9.13 28.08
N LEU A 772 -6.00 8.34 28.74
CA LEU A 772 -7.45 8.47 28.70
C LEU A 772 -7.91 9.18 29.98
N CYS A 773 -8.26 10.45 29.85
CA CYS A 773 -8.66 11.26 31.00
C CYS A 773 -9.84 12.16 30.64
N VAL A 774 -10.70 12.37 31.64
CA VAL A 774 -11.65 13.48 31.64
C VAL A 774 -11.08 14.58 32.53
N PHE A 775 -10.71 15.70 31.92
CA PHE A 775 -10.11 16.84 32.59
C PHE A 775 -11.20 17.71 33.19
N ARG A 776 -11.10 18.02 34.48
CA ARG A 776 -11.91 19.07 35.10
C ARG A 776 -11.20 20.41 35.00
N LEU A 777 -11.91 21.44 34.55
CA LEU A 777 -11.36 22.78 34.53
C LEU A 777 -11.46 23.40 35.92
N ALA A 778 -10.35 23.96 36.42
CA ALA A 778 -10.30 24.61 37.73
C ALA A 778 -11.30 25.79 37.83
N GLU A 779 -11.47 26.50 36.72
CA GLU A 779 -12.50 27.48 36.48
C GLU A 779 -13.15 27.19 35.12
N ARG A 780 -14.44 27.49 34.96
CA ARG A 780 -15.10 27.30 33.65
C ARG A 780 -14.31 28.07 32.58
N ALA A 781 -14.03 27.41 31.46
CA ALA A 781 -13.23 27.97 30.38
C ALA A 781 -13.77 27.55 29.00
N PHE A 782 -13.48 28.32 27.96
CA PHE A 782 -13.60 27.81 26.60
C PHE A 782 -12.60 26.68 26.38
N VAL A 783 -12.86 25.80 25.42
CA VAL A 783 -11.91 24.78 25.00
C VAL A 783 -11.81 24.80 23.49
N ASN A 784 -10.62 24.57 22.94
CA ASN A 784 -10.38 24.57 21.50
C ASN A 784 -11.10 23.41 20.80
N GLN A 785 -11.32 23.54 19.49
CA GLN A 785 -11.90 22.50 18.62
C GLN A 785 -11.28 21.10 18.69
N ARG A 786 -10.05 20.97 19.21
CA ARG A 786 -9.35 19.70 19.47
C ARG A 786 -9.78 19.03 20.78
N LEU A 787 -10.72 19.61 21.50
CA LEU A 787 -11.32 19.08 22.72
C LEU A 787 -12.84 18.92 22.53
N ILE A 788 -13.43 18.07 23.34
CA ILE A 788 -14.87 17.88 23.49
C ILE A 788 -15.24 18.48 24.84
N ARG A 789 -16.17 19.43 24.83
CA ARG A 789 -16.65 20.10 26.04
C ARG A 789 -17.85 19.37 26.63
N PHE A 790 -17.88 19.37 27.96
CA PHE A 790 -19.02 18.99 28.77
C PHE A 790 -19.41 20.21 29.61
N THR A 791 -20.56 20.79 29.31
CA THR A 791 -21.09 21.96 30.02
C THR A 791 -22.27 21.53 30.88
N VAL A 792 -22.25 21.81 32.19
CA VAL A 792 -23.36 21.48 33.09
C VAL A 792 -24.63 22.19 32.66
N ARG A 793 -25.77 21.49 32.70
CA ARG A 793 -27.08 22.08 32.39
C ARG A 793 -27.52 23.02 33.52
N SER A 794 -28.00 24.21 33.14
CA SER A 794 -28.33 25.33 34.04
C SER A 794 -29.49 25.11 35.03
N LYS A 795 -30.04 23.89 35.13
CA LYS A 795 -31.12 23.50 36.06
C LYS A 795 -30.85 22.18 36.78
N THR A 796 -29.69 21.57 36.59
CA THR A 796 -29.35 20.30 37.21
C THR A 796 -28.44 20.58 38.41
N ARG A 797 -28.84 20.14 39.61
CA ARG A 797 -27.91 20.10 40.74
C ARG A 797 -26.98 18.92 40.51
N VAL A 798 -25.68 19.19 40.46
CA VAL A 798 -24.67 18.18 40.10
C VAL A 798 -23.58 18.16 41.15
N ASP A 799 -23.27 16.98 41.69
CA ASP A 799 -22.03 16.74 42.42
C ASP A 799 -20.90 16.54 41.40
N MET A 800 -20.23 17.64 41.05
CA MET A 800 -19.17 17.64 40.04
C MET A 800 -17.96 16.81 40.43
N ASP A 801 -17.67 16.70 41.74
CA ASP A 801 -16.55 15.89 42.23
C ASP A 801 -16.85 14.40 42.01
N LEU A 802 -18.08 13.98 42.32
CA LEU A 802 -18.51 12.61 42.08
C LEU A 802 -18.57 12.27 40.59
N LEU A 803 -19.17 13.13 39.75
CA LEU A 803 -19.21 12.87 38.31
C LEU A 803 -17.81 12.82 37.69
N HIS A 804 -16.90 13.70 38.13
CA HIS A 804 -15.50 13.69 37.67
C HIS A 804 -14.79 12.39 38.05
N ALA A 805 -15.04 11.88 39.26
CA ALA A 805 -14.53 10.58 39.71
C ALA A 805 -15.09 9.44 38.85
N LEU A 806 -16.41 9.33 38.73
CA LEU A 806 -17.06 8.23 37.99
C LEU A 806 -16.63 8.17 36.52
N MET A 807 -16.48 9.32 35.86
CA MET A 807 -16.00 9.41 34.47
C MET A 807 -14.52 9.04 34.31
N ASN A 808 -13.73 9.06 35.38
CA ASN A 808 -12.31 8.64 35.40
C ASN A 808 -12.09 7.28 36.08
N SER A 809 -13.15 6.51 36.34
CA SER A 809 -13.04 5.08 36.70
C SER A 809 -12.57 4.25 35.50
N SER A 810 -12.08 3.03 35.73
CA SER A 810 -11.76 2.08 34.66
C SER A 810 -12.93 1.88 33.69
N LEU A 811 -14.17 1.83 34.18
CA LEU A 811 -15.37 1.77 33.34
C LEU A 811 -15.58 3.06 32.52
N GLY A 812 -15.37 4.22 33.12
CA GLY A 812 -15.42 5.51 32.40
C GLY A 812 -14.38 5.60 31.29
N MET A 813 -13.14 5.18 31.57
CA MET A 813 -12.07 5.08 30.57
C MET A 813 -12.40 4.07 29.46
N PHE A 814 -13.00 2.93 29.81
CA PHE A 814 -13.53 1.97 28.85
C PHE A 814 -14.53 2.62 27.89
N PHE A 815 -15.53 3.35 28.41
CA PHE A 815 -16.50 4.01 27.53
C PHE A 815 -15.85 5.05 26.62
N ILE A 816 -14.79 5.74 27.06
CA ILE A 816 -14.04 6.66 26.20
C ILE A 816 -13.35 5.89 25.07
N GLU A 817 -12.58 4.85 25.40
CA GLU A 817 -11.87 4.03 24.42
C GLU A 817 -12.84 3.37 23.41
N ALA A 818 -13.94 2.82 23.92
CA ALA A 818 -14.96 2.14 23.12
C ALA A 818 -15.84 3.08 22.28
N SER A 819 -15.83 4.39 22.55
CA SER A 819 -16.59 5.39 21.78
C SER A 819 -15.88 5.88 20.51
N GLY A 820 -14.63 5.47 20.30
CA GLY A 820 -13.82 5.89 19.15
C GLY A 820 -13.27 4.72 18.33
N PHE A 821 -12.52 5.06 17.29
CA PHE A 821 -11.75 4.09 16.50
C PHE A 821 -10.29 4.53 16.36
N GLY A 822 -9.38 3.57 16.18
CA GLY A 822 -7.96 3.85 15.99
C GLY A 822 -7.64 4.39 14.60
N ARG A 823 -6.86 5.48 14.52
CA ARG A 823 -6.23 5.94 13.28
C ARG A 823 -4.87 5.27 13.08
N GLY A 824 -4.30 5.32 11.88
CA GLY A 824 -3.00 4.72 11.54
C GLY A 824 -1.76 5.27 12.27
N LEU A 825 -1.92 6.09 13.31
CA LEU A 825 -0.83 6.47 14.23
C LEU A 825 -1.07 5.92 15.65
N GLY A 826 -2.08 5.06 15.81
CA GLY A 826 -2.50 4.53 17.10
C GLY A 826 -3.19 5.54 18.02
N VAL A 827 -3.64 6.69 17.49
CA VAL A 827 -4.41 7.68 18.24
C VAL A 827 -5.91 7.38 18.09
N LEU A 828 -6.66 7.55 19.17
CA LEU A 828 -8.11 7.39 19.15
C LEU A 828 -8.77 8.55 18.40
N ASP A 829 -9.85 8.28 17.68
CA ASP A 829 -10.67 9.30 17.03
C ASP A 829 -12.08 9.30 17.61
N LEU A 830 -12.37 10.32 18.42
CA LEU A 830 -13.68 10.51 19.01
C LEU A 830 -14.53 11.42 18.12
N ASN A 831 -15.84 11.19 18.13
CA ASN A 831 -16.81 12.07 17.48
C ASN A 831 -17.71 12.71 18.54
N ALA A 832 -17.60 14.03 18.72
CA ALA A 832 -18.37 14.74 19.76
C ALA A 832 -19.89 14.61 19.58
N THR A 833 -20.37 14.51 18.33
CA THR A 833 -21.81 14.35 18.07
C THR A 833 -22.30 12.96 18.47
N LYS A 834 -21.51 11.91 18.23
CA LYS A 834 -21.83 10.54 18.68
C LYS A 834 -21.75 10.44 20.20
N LEU A 835 -20.67 10.94 20.81
CA LEU A 835 -20.53 11.03 22.25
C LEU A 835 -21.70 11.77 22.91
N ALA A 836 -22.13 12.90 22.35
CA ALA A 836 -23.26 13.65 22.88
C ALA A 836 -24.59 12.86 22.87
N LYS A 837 -24.75 11.91 21.95
CA LYS A 837 -25.97 11.10 21.82
C LYS A 837 -25.94 9.84 22.68
N GLY A 838 -24.78 9.16 22.73
CA GLY A 838 -24.65 7.80 23.25
C GLY A 838 -23.64 7.59 24.37
N PHE A 839 -22.88 8.59 24.83
CA PHE A 839 -21.93 8.39 25.93
C PHE A 839 -22.67 8.15 27.26
N HIS A 840 -22.38 7.03 27.91
CA HIS A 840 -22.95 6.63 29.20
C HIS A 840 -21.92 6.77 30.32
N ILE A 841 -22.41 7.04 31.51
CA ILE A 841 -21.63 7.09 32.75
C ILE A 841 -22.38 6.30 33.83
N LEU A 842 -21.67 5.93 34.90
CA LEU A 842 -22.34 5.42 36.10
C LEU A 842 -23.27 6.49 36.67
N ASN A 843 -24.48 6.08 37.03
CA ASN A 843 -25.50 6.96 37.54
C ASN A 843 -25.22 7.32 39.01
N PRO A 844 -24.87 8.58 39.34
CA PRO A 844 -24.59 8.97 40.71
C PRO A 844 -25.79 8.77 41.65
N ASP A 845 -27.02 8.77 41.13
CA ASP A 845 -28.24 8.62 41.92
C ASP A 845 -28.44 7.19 42.47
N ASN A 846 -27.63 6.23 42.00
CA ASN A 846 -27.59 4.87 42.55
C ASN A 846 -26.72 4.77 43.82
N LEU A 847 -26.02 5.83 44.23
CA LEU A 847 -25.20 5.84 45.43
C LEU A 847 -25.89 6.56 46.58
N ASP A 848 -25.76 6.00 47.78
CA ASP A 848 -26.07 6.74 49.00
C ASP A 848 -24.94 7.73 49.35
N ALA A 849 -25.21 8.64 50.29
CA ALA A 849 -24.25 9.68 50.68
C ALA A 849 -22.91 9.10 51.21
N PRO A 850 -22.89 8.03 52.04
CA PRO A 850 -21.65 7.36 52.44
C PRO A 850 -20.85 6.79 51.27
N ALA A 851 -21.48 6.05 50.35
CA ALA A 851 -20.80 5.48 49.19
C ALA A 851 -20.23 6.58 48.27
N ALA A 852 -21.01 7.62 48.01
CA ALA A 852 -20.56 8.78 47.25
C ALA A 852 -19.35 9.48 47.90
N ALA A 853 -19.34 9.62 49.23
CA ALA A 853 -18.20 10.19 49.95
C ALA A 853 -16.95 9.31 49.85
N ASN A 854 -17.10 7.99 49.96
CA ASN A 854 -16.00 7.04 49.83
C ASN A 854 -15.37 7.06 48.43
N VAL A 855 -16.19 7.11 47.38
CA VAL A 855 -15.71 7.24 45.99
C VAL A 855 -14.92 8.53 45.81
N LYS A 856 -15.43 9.66 46.29
CA LYS A 856 -14.73 10.95 46.21
C LYS A 856 -13.41 10.94 47.00
N HIS A 857 -13.40 10.34 48.19
CA HIS A 857 -12.19 10.23 49.01
C HIS A 857 -11.11 9.40 48.30
N ALA A 858 -11.48 8.24 47.73
CA ALA A 858 -10.54 7.42 46.97
C ALA A 858 -10.01 8.15 45.72
N PHE A 859 -10.87 8.90 45.03
CA PHE A 859 -10.48 9.68 43.85
C PHE A 859 -9.52 10.83 44.17
N ALA A 860 -9.60 11.42 45.37
CA ALA A 860 -8.77 12.55 45.77
C ALA A 860 -7.27 12.24 45.68
N THR A 861 -6.85 10.99 45.94
CA THR A 861 -5.47 10.54 45.80
C THR A 861 -4.96 10.68 44.36
N LEU A 862 -5.81 10.37 43.37
CA LEU A 862 -5.47 10.44 41.95
C LEU A 862 -5.33 11.89 41.47
N LEU A 863 -6.05 12.84 42.07
CA LEU A 863 -5.95 14.27 41.77
C LEU A 863 -4.59 14.87 42.16
N GLN A 864 -3.87 14.26 43.09
CA GLN A 864 -2.60 14.80 43.62
C GLN A 864 -1.38 14.50 42.72
N ARG A 865 -1.53 13.63 41.72
CA ARG A 865 -0.43 13.21 40.84
C ARG A 865 -0.74 13.42 39.37
N GLU A 866 0.29 13.21 38.57
CA GLU A 866 0.13 13.07 37.12
C GLU A 866 -0.43 11.69 36.78
N ALA A 867 -1.27 11.64 35.75
CA ALA A 867 -1.79 10.43 35.14
C ALA A 867 -0.73 9.81 34.24
N ASP A 868 -0.46 8.53 34.48
CA ASP A 868 0.46 7.75 33.69
C ASP A 868 -0.20 7.34 32.35
N GLU A 869 0.59 6.75 31.46
CA GLU A 869 0.03 6.09 30.28
C GLU A 869 -0.79 4.87 30.68
N LEU A 870 -1.82 4.55 29.88
CA LEU A 870 -2.90 3.67 30.31
C LEU A 870 -2.44 2.33 30.93
N PRO A 871 -1.50 1.57 30.35
CA PRO A 871 -1.06 0.30 30.95
C PRO A 871 -0.40 0.50 32.33
N GLN A 872 0.44 1.52 32.47
CA GLN A 872 1.09 1.86 33.74
C GLN A 872 0.07 2.39 34.75
N GLU A 873 -0.87 3.22 34.30
CA GLU A 873 -1.93 3.79 35.13
C GLU A 873 -2.81 2.68 35.73
N LEU A 874 -3.27 1.72 34.93
CA LEU A 874 -4.10 0.58 35.38
C LEU A 874 -3.34 -0.39 36.32
N ALA A 875 -2.01 -0.38 36.29
CA ALA A 875 -1.18 -1.19 37.17
C ALA A 875 -0.96 -0.57 38.56
N ARG A 876 -1.29 0.72 38.78
CA ARG A 876 -1.02 1.39 40.05
C ARG A 876 -1.98 0.96 41.15
N ALA A 877 -1.44 0.82 42.37
CA ALA A 877 -2.20 0.43 43.54
C ALA A 877 -3.30 1.45 43.92
N ASP A 878 -3.02 2.75 43.81
CA ASP A 878 -3.99 3.80 44.10
C ASP A 878 -5.15 3.83 43.08
N ARG A 879 -4.84 3.60 41.80
CA ARG A 879 -5.84 3.40 40.73
C ARG A 879 -6.72 2.19 41.01
N GLN A 880 -6.12 1.03 41.27
CA GLN A 880 -6.86 -0.20 41.53
C GLN A 880 -7.74 -0.09 42.78
N ALA A 881 -7.26 0.58 43.83
CA ALA A 881 -8.05 0.86 45.02
C ALA A 881 -9.25 1.76 44.73
N PHE A 882 -9.06 2.79 43.88
CA PHE A 882 -10.15 3.65 43.44
C PHE A 882 -11.19 2.89 42.60
N ASP A 883 -10.77 2.12 41.60
CA ASP A 883 -11.68 1.37 40.73
C ASP A 883 -12.43 0.27 41.52
N ALA A 884 -11.77 -0.41 42.45
CA ALA A 884 -12.42 -1.36 43.36
C ALA A 884 -13.44 -0.69 44.29
N CYS A 885 -13.15 0.53 44.76
CA CYS A 885 -14.09 1.34 45.55
C CYS A 885 -15.35 1.67 44.74
N VAL A 886 -15.18 2.11 43.49
CA VAL A 886 -16.31 2.36 42.58
C VAL A 886 -17.11 1.08 42.33
N ALA A 887 -16.46 -0.02 41.97
CA ALA A 887 -17.14 -1.29 41.68
C ALA A 887 -17.91 -1.82 42.89
N LYS A 888 -17.35 -1.70 44.09
CA LYS A 888 -18.02 -2.05 45.35
C LYS A 888 -19.22 -1.16 45.63
N ALA A 889 -19.10 0.15 45.41
CA ALA A 889 -20.18 1.11 45.66
C ALA A 889 -21.43 0.84 44.80
N PHE A 890 -21.25 0.32 43.59
CA PHE A 890 -22.34 -0.01 42.67
C PHE A 890 -22.69 -1.51 42.64
N GLY A 891 -21.97 -2.36 43.38
CA GLY A 891 -22.27 -3.80 43.47
C GLY A 891 -21.85 -4.64 42.25
N PHE A 892 -20.82 -4.23 41.51
CA PHE A 892 -20.26 -4.99 40.37
C PHE A 892 -18.80 -5.42 40.54
N SER A 893 -18.32 -5.60 41.79
CA SER A 893 -16.91 -5.94 42.08
C SER A 893 -16.35 -7.12 41.27
N GLU A 894 -17.16 -8.14 40.99
CA GLU A 894 -16.75 -9.31 40.20
C GLU A 894 -16.43 -8.98 38.74
N ALA A 895 -17.02 -7.92 38.19
CA ALA A 895 -16.85 -7.49 36.81
C ALA A 895 -15.63 -6.55 36.60
N GLU A 896 -15.10 -5.93 37.67
CA GLU A 896 -14.01 -4.95 37.57
C GLU A 896 -12.75 -5.50 36.89
N PRO A 897 -12.26 -6.72 37.20
CA PRO A 897 -11.09 -7.27 36.52
C PRO A 897 -11.29 -7.41 35.01
N GLN A 898 -12.48 -7.83 34.58
CA GLN A 898 -12.84 -7.97 33.17
C GLN A 898 -12.92 -6.61 32.46
N ILE A 899 -13.50 -5.59 33.11
CA ILE A 899 -13.54 -4.21 32.59
C ILE A 899 -12.12 -3.72 32.30
N ARG A 900 -11.21 -3.92 33.26
CA ARG A 900 -9.82 -3.48 33.16
C ARG A 900 -9.03 -4.23 32.08
N SER A 901 -9.16 -5.56 32.01
CA SER A 901 -8.51 -6.34 30.95
C SER A 901 -9.04 -5.99 29.55
N THR A 902 -10.35 -5.77 29.42
CA THR A 902 -10.98 -5.38 28.15
C THR A 902 -10.54 -3.99 27.70
N LEU A 903 -10.46 -3.01 28.62
CA LEU A 903 -9.91 -1.69 28.33
C LEU A 903 -8.45 -1.78 27.87
N GLU A 904 -7.62 -2.56 28.57
CA GLU A 904 -6.21 -2.74 28.21
C GLU A 904 -6.06 -3.40 26.84
N PHE A 905 -6.89 -4.41 26.53
CA PHE A 905 -6.91 -5.06 25.23
C PHE A 905 -7.26 -4.10 24.09
N LEU A 906 -8.35 -3.34 24.21
CA LEU A 906 -8.77 -2.37 23.18
C LEU A 906 -7.70 -1.32 22.94
N TYR A 907 -7.08 -0.84 24.03
CA TYR A 907 -5.95 0.07 23.96
C TYR A 907 -4.76 -0.54 23.20
N LYS A 908 -4.35 -1.77 23.55
CA LYS A 908 -3.25 -2.47 22.87
C LYS A 908 -3.55 -2.68 21.39
N MET A 909 -4.75 -3.14 21.04
CA MET A 909 -5.19 -3.30 19.66
C MET A 909 -5.16 -1.98 18.89
N ARG A 910 -5.55 -0.85 19.51
CA ARG A 910 -5.39 0.46 18.89
C ARG A 910 -3.92 0.84 18.72
N LYS A 911 -3.07 0.61 19.71
CA LYS A 911 -1.65 0.98 19.67
C LYS A 911 -0.84 0.10 18.70
N ALA A 912 -1.28 -1.12 18.40
CA ALA A 912 -0.74 -1.98 17.34
C ALA A 912 -0.79 -1.33 15.94
N ALA A 913 -1.61 -0.28 15.76
CA ALA A 913 -1.62 0.52 14.53
C ALA A 913 -0.38 1.43 14.37
N ARG A 914 0.49 1.55 15.39
CA ARG A 914 1.72 2.33 15.33
C ARG A 914 2.82 1.52 14.60
N PRO A 915 3.65 2.14 13.74
CA PRO A 915 4.77 1.44 13.10
C PRO A 915 5.81 0.96 14.11
#